data_AF-A0A9X2VT07-F1
#
_entry.id   AF-A0A9X2VT07-F1
#
_cell.length_a   1.000
_cell.length_b   1.000
_cell.length_c   1.000
_cell.angle_alpha   90.00
_cell.angle_beta   90.00
_cell.angle_gamma   90.00
#
_symmetry.space_group_name_H-M   'P 1'
#
loop_
_entity.id
_entity.type
_entity.pdbx_description
1 polymer ?
#
loop_
_entity_poly.entity_id
_entity_poly.type
_entity_poly.pdbx_seq_one_letter_code
_entity_poly.pdbx_strand_id
1 'polypeptide(L)'
;MSAATVSPAVDSEETNAVQEEKPSLRKRLTPPLVMVGLVLLGAVMPLYRNHIFYYWDDTAAAAVPVWQRVGEAISQGRLPLLELDMWRGGNFAAEVATGMWNPVEVALAVGTQWIDNVALAITIVKLAFMVMFSVGTYLLAREYGVRPWVSAAIGAALPLSGYVLFMDGTSWINALVTYGFMPYVWWTARRAARSGKSMIWVVVTGYLACTTGNPYELVSFGLCILAVMLETWLVFDRKRVWSLMGAGAAVILMNVIVYLPFALTASVSYRRDSKTLNDGFLAPQLQDFIGMSNPSMQPLVNIWSGLTPTFPALYLAWFIVPLVPWLRWRVLVERRRELMGLYFYTAVYVLLVLGPSQLSVFRWPMRLVPFLFLPLIVIWAIVASEGLQRTKARARMATSMALIAFGAYLGWAALPTTDRRQLLTNAILAIMVVVLVKVGVEKAKGFAVIAVGTIGFLACQLYWFPANYSVTDYKFPTSEKLLEERFSGRYEGMTVQIANLGNVAGNDRYPDGAYKDLTFGTNFSLAGVETLTAYSGVGFNAMDNATCTLYQGSTFCPEAWKSLWTPPPGATAPLADLLRAQTVVVQNSLIDTRREPAPEGWRQAESTDRVVVWKRIDPLPYPGGRVSSTPNGLRVDSDRMTGDVSEEVKFSGANGGSVVFARLAWPGYEAKINGKDVPVRLGPAGLATVDLPKDVSSGTLEITWVMPGLGIGIATGAAGLLITVVLGFVDWSQRRRRRVEGAADEPVSPNLDDQKLVTAGTGERQ
;
A
#
# COMPACT_ATOMS: atom_id res chain seq x y z
N MET A 1 80.47 -50.35 -22.60
CA MET A 1 79.03 -50.68 -22.67
C MET A 1 78.35 -50.07 -21.45
N SER A 2 77.25 -49.32 -21.66
CA SER A 2 76.07 -49.07 -20.81
C SER A 2 76.18 -49.19 -19.27
N ALA A 3 75.50 -48.41 -18.45
CA ALA A 3 74.43 -47.43 -18.63
C ALA A 3 74.21 -46.70 -17.30
N ALA A 4 73.66 -45.49 -17.39
CA ALA A 4 73.06 -44.76 -16.27
C ALA A 4 71.84 -45.51 -15.69
N THR A 5 71.57 -45.32 -14.40
CA THR A 5 70.25 -45.59 -13.81
C THR A 5 69.86 -44.49 -12.84
N VAL A 6 68.67 -43.97 -13.12
CA VAL A 6 67.90 -42.94 -12.44
C VAL A 6 67.19 -43.55 -11.23
N SER A 7 67.01 -42.79 -10.14
CA SER A 7 66.10 -43.11 -9.03
C SER A 7 65.12 -41.94 -8.81
N PRO A 8 63.81 -42.18 -8.61
CA PRO A 8 62.80 -41.12 -8.63
C PRO A 8 62.52 -40.50 -7.26
N ALA A 9 62.04 -39.26 -7.32
CA ALA A 9 61.58 -38.42 -6.21
C ALA A 9 60.25 -38.89 -5.59
N VAL A 10 60.07 -38.58 -4.30
CA VAL A 10 58.76 -38.44 -3.66
C VAL A 10 58.81 -37.14 -2.84
N ASP A 11 58.23 -36.08 -3.40
CA ASP A 11 57.92 -34.83 -2.71
C ASP A 11 56.66 -35.04 -1.84
N SER A 12 56.76 -34.69 -0.57
CA SER A 12 55.62 -34.62 0.35
C SER A 12 54.94 -33.25 0.24
N GLU A 13 53.84 -33.18 -0.51
CA GLU A 13 52.92 -32.03 -0.50
C GLU A 13 52.12 -31.99 0.81
N GLU A 14 52.48 -31.06 1.69
CA GLU A 14 51.63 -30.58 2.79
C GLU A 14 50.36 -29.93 2.22
N THR A 15 49.24 -30.63 2.35
CA THR A 15 47.91 -30.12 2.05
C THR A 15 47.45 -29.18 3.17
N ASN A 16 47.78 -27.90 3.02
CA ASN A 16 47.21 -26.82 3.83
C ASN A 16 45.70 -26.70 3.54
N ALA A 17 44.88 -27.36 4.36
CA ALA A 17 43.46 -27.14 4.42
C ALA A 17 43.19 -25.71 4.92
N VAL A 18 42.92 -24.80 3.98
CA VAL A 18 42.43 -23.44 4.28
C VAL A 18 41.08 -23.57 4.96
N GLN A 19 41.05 -23.49 6.30
CA GLN A 19 39.84 -23.23 7.05
C GLN A 19 39.29 -21.87 6.60
N GLU A 20 38.22 -21.87 5.81
CA GLU A 20 37.44 -20.66 5.51
C GLU A 20 36.87 -20.10 6.83
N GLU A 21 37.57 -19.13 7.41
CA GLU A 21 37.09 -18.35 8.54
C GLU A 21 35.72 -17.75 8.20
N LYS A 22 34.66 -18.20 8.91
CA LYS A 22 33.33 -17.62 8.78
C LYS A 22 33.44 -16.11 9.05
N PRO A 23 33.03 -15.23 8.11
CA PRO A 23 33.19 -13.79 8.29
C PRO A 23 32.50 -13.34 9.57
N SER A 24 33.21 -12.55 10.38
CA SER A 24 32.74 -12.07 11.69
C SER A 24 31.35 -11.43 11.59
N LEU A 25 30.55 -11.57 12.65
CA LEU A 25 29.19 -11.02 12.74
C LEU A 25 29.14 -9.55 12.30
N ARG A 26 30.15 -8.78 12.70
CA ARG A 26 30.33 -7.37 12.33
C ARG A 26 30.38 -7.18 10.80
N LYS A 27 31.21 -7.94 10.08
CA LYS A 27 31.32 -7.86 8.61
C LYS A 27 30.01 -8.20 7.89
N ARG A 28 29.14 -9.03 8.50
CA ARG A 28 27.83 -9.41 7.93
C ARG A 28 26.77 -8.33 8.15
N LEU A 29 26.82 -7.62 9.27
CA LEU A 29 25.83 -6.62 9.67
C LEU A 29 26.16 -5.20 9.20
N THR A 30 27.43 -4.86 8.94
CA THR A 30 27.80 -3.50 8.52
C THR A 30 27.07 -3.03 7.25
N PRO A 31 27.04 -3.79 6.13
CA PRO A 31 26.37 -3.31 4.90
C PRO A 31 24.89 -2.95 5.08
N PRO A 32 24.03 -3.82 5.66
CA PRO A 32 22.63 -3.49 5.83
C PRO A 32 22.41 -2.36 6.86
N LEU A 33 23.23 -2.25 7.92
CA LEU A 33 23.08 -1.15 8.88
C LEU A 33 23.40 0.22 8.26
N VAL A 34 24.48 0.31 7.47
CA VAL A 34 24.84 1.56 6.77
C VAL A 34 23.80 1.91 5.70
N MET A 35 23.27 0.91 5.00
CA MET A 35 22.15 1.08 4.07
C MET A 35 20.91 1.67 4.76
N VAL A 36 20.50 1.12 5.91
CA VAL A 36 19.35 1.63 6.67
C VAL A 36 19.58 3.08 7.09
N GLY A 37 20.76 3.42 7.60
CA GLY A 37 21.12 4.80 7.93
C GLY A 37 21.02 5.75 6.72
N LEU A 38 21.41 5.28 5.53
CA LEU A 38 21.30 6.04 4.29
C LEU A 38 19.84 6.27 3.85
N VAL A 39 19.00 5.25 3.96
CA VAL A 39 17.56 5.36 3.64
C VAL A 39 16.87 6.32 4.60
N LEU A 40 17.12 6.20 5.91
CA LEU A 40 16.58 7.12 6.91
C LEU A 40 17.04 8.55 6.67
N LEU A 41 18.32 8.76 6.35
CA LEU A 41 18.83 10.08 5.98
C LEU A 41 18.06 10.63 4.77
N GLY A 42 17.98 9.87 3.68
CA GLY A 42 17.28 10.30 2.46
C GLY A 42 15.80 10.55 2.66
N ALA A 43 15.13 9.73 3.48
CA ALA A 43 13.71 9.87 3.75
C ALA A 43 13.39 11.00 4.76
N VAL A 44 14.33 11.42 5.60
CA VAL A 44 14.14 12.59 6.47
C VAL A 44 14.44 13.91 5.73
N MET A 45 15.28 13.90 4.69
CA MET A 45 15.65 15.12 3.95
C MET A 45 14.47 15.99 3.45
N PRO A 46 13.36 15.44 2.89
CA PRO A 46 12.23 16.25 2.45
C PRO A 46 11.60 17.08 3.58
N LEU A 47 11.64 16.57 4.81
CA LEU A 47 11.07 17.21 5.99
C LEU A 47 11.77 18.52 6.37
N TYR A 48 12.97 18.78 5.85
CA TYR A 48 13.67 20.05 6.08
C TYR A 48 12.92 21.24 5.48
N ARG A 49 12.29 21.05 4.31
CA ARG A 49 11.59 22.12 3.58
C ARG A 49 10.08 21.97 3.63
N ASN A 50 9.59 20.73 3.74
CA ASN A 50 8.17 20.40 3.83
C ASN A 50 7.94 19.45 5.01
N HIS A 51 7.60 20.01 6.17
CA HIS A 51 7.39 19.22 7.40
C HIS A 51 6.23 18.23 7.33
N ILE A 52 5.32 18.38 6.37
CA ILE A 52 4.18 17.48 6.13
C ILE A 52 4.34 16.66 4.85
N PHE A 53 5.57 16.50 4.33
CA PHE A 53 5.85 15.81 3.06
C PHE A 53 5.21 14.42 2.95
N TYR A 54 5.02 13.72 4.06
CA TYR A 54 4.45 12.37 4.12
C TYR A 54 2.93 12.33 4.40
N TYR A 55 2.28 13.48 4.50
CA TYR A 55 0.87 13.66 4.87
C TYR A 55 0.11 14.48 3.83
N TRP A 56 0.12 14.03 2.57
CA TRP A 56 -0.58 14.69 1.45
C TRP A 56 -1.64 13.76 0.84
N ASP A 57 -2.52 14.36 0.04
CA ASP A 57 -3.51 13.69 -0.81
C ASP A 57 -4.31 12.57 -0.10
N ASP A 58 -4.47 11.38 -0.70
CA ASP A 58 -5.21 10.25 -0.12
C ASP A 58 -4.70 9.80 1.25
N THR A 59 -3.41 9.97 1.54
CA THR A 59 -2.87 9.68 2.87
C THR A 59 -3.54 10.57 3.91
N ALA A 60 -3.63 11.88 3.63
CA ALA A 60 -4.21 12.85 4.55
C ALA A 60 -5.74 12.85 4.54
N ALA A 61 -6.35 12.65 3.38
CA ALA A 61 -7.79 12.74 3.20
C ALA A 61 -8.52 11.42 3.53
N ALA A 62 -7.88 10.26 3.42
CA ALA A 62 -8.55 8.97 3.55
C ALA A 62 -7.86 8.04 4.56
N ALA A 63 -6.59 7.70 4.31
CA ALA A 63 -5.95 6.59 5.02
C ALA A 63 -5.74 6.87 6.51
N VAL A 64 -5.23 8.06 6.86
CA VAL A 64 -4.96 8.43 8.26
C VAL A 64 -6.24 8.46 9.10
N PRO A 65 -7.33 9.15 8.70
CA PRO A 65 -8.58 9.10 9.45
C PRO A 65 -9.16 7.68 9.62
N VAL A 66 -9.07 6.84 8.59
CA VAL A 66 -9.50 5.44 8.68
C VAL A 66 -8.63 4.65 9.66
N TRP A 67 -7.31 4.81 9.63
CA TRP A 67 -6.41 4.15 10.56
C TRP A 67 -6.66 4.58 12.01
N GLN A 68 -6.94 5.87 12.25
CA GLN A 68 -7.33 6.35 13.57
C GLN A 68 -8.60 5.65 14.07
N ARG A 69 -9.65 5.61 13.24
CA ARG A 69 -10.89 4.90 13.59
C ARG A 69 -10.69 3.40 13.79
N VAL A 70 -9.84 2.75 13.00
CA VAL A 70 -9.50 1.32 13.17
C VAL A 70 -8.76 1.10 14.49
N GLY A 71 -7.77 1.95 14.81
CA GLY A 71 -7.04 1.90 16.07
C GLY A 71 -7.95 2.04 17.28
N GLU A 72 -8.85 3.03 17.24
CA GLU A 72 -9.83 3.31 18.29
C GLU A 72 -10.77 2.12 18.51
N ALA A 73 -11.42 1.65 17.44
CA ALA A 73 -12.38 0.55 17.50
C ALA A 73 -11.75 -0.73 18.05
N ILE A 74 -10.57 -1.11 17.54
CA ILE A 74 -9.89 -2.33 17.98
C ILE A 74 -9.47 -2.23 19.45
N SER A 75 -9.07 -1.03 19.91
CA SER A 75 -8.72 -0.80 21.32
C SER A 75 -9.91 -0.90 22.26
N GLN A 76 -11.12 -0.66 21.75
CA GLN A 76 -12.39 -0.86 22.45
C GLN A 76 -12.91 -2.32 22.33
N GLY A 77 -12.18 -3.22 21.67
CA GLY A 77 -12.59 -4.62 21.45
C GLY A 77 -13.60 -4.81 20.31
N ARG A 78 -13.73 -3.82 19.42
CA ARG A 78 -14.68 -3.75 18.31
C ARG A 78 -13.98 -3.92 16.97
N LEU A 79 -14.58 -4.69 16.05
CA LEU A 79 -14.11 -4.79 14.67
C LEU A 79 -14.92 -3.82 13.78
N PRO A 80 -14.32 -2.73 13.27
CA PRO A 80 -15.05 -1.68 12.54
C PRO A 80 -15.29 -2.11 11.08
N LEU A 81 -16.25 -3.00 10.84
CA LEU A 81 -16.55 -3.45 9.48
C LEU A 81 -17.38 -2.41 8.69
N LEU A 82 -18.30 -1.76 9.39
CA LEU A 82 -19.17 -0.71 8.86
C LEU A 82 -19.41 0.35 9.94
N GLU A 83 -18.93 1.57 9.68
CA GLU A 83 -19.13 2.77 10.51
C GLU A 83 -20.29 3.60 9.94
N LEU A 84 -21.45 3.59 10.61
CA LEU A 84 -22.63 4.30 10.10
C LEU A 84 -22.46 5.83 10.11
N ASP A 85 -21.67 6.36 11.04
CA ASP A 85 -21.38 7.80 11.20
C ASP A 85 -20.48 8.36 10.09
N MET A 86 -19.74 7.49 9.40
CA MET A 86 -18.86 7.83 8.28
C MET A 86 -19.53 7.62 6.91
N TRP A 87 -20.81 7.22 6.90
CA TRP A 87 -21.65 7.08 5.71
C TRP A 87 -20.96 6.33 4.55
N ARG A 88 -20.69 7.02 3.44
CA ARG A 88 -20.11 6.39 2.24
C ARG A 88 -18.65 5.97 2.44
N GLY A 89 -17.91 6.63 3.34
CA GLY A 89 -16.55 6.26 3.71
C GLY A 89 -16.47 5.24 4.85
N GLY A 90 -17.61 4.84 5.41
CA GLY A 90 -17.67 3.99 6.60
C GLY A 90 -17.71 2.48 6.32
N ASN A 91 -17.96 2.04 5.09
CA ASN A 91 -17.96 0.61 4.76
C ASN A 91 -16.54 0.11 4.52
N PHE A 92 -15.78 -0.06 5.61
CA PHE A 92 -14.39 -0.48 5.57
C PHE A 92 -14.24 -1.87 4.91
N ALA A 93 -15.24 -2.74 5.05
CA ALA A 93 -15.25 -4.05 4.39
C ALA A 93 -15.29 -3.94 2.86
N ALA A 94 -15.97 -2.92 2.33
CA ALA A 94 -16.06 -2.67 0.89
C ALA A 94 -14.89 -1.86 0.32
N GLU A 95 -14.19 -1.04 1.10
CA GLU A 95 -13.09 -0.21 0.60
C GLU A 95 -11.80 -0.99 0.26
N VAL A 96 -11.64 -2.22 0.78
CA VAL A 96 -10.48 -3.13 0.64
C VAL A 96 -9.16 -2.57 1.22
N ALA A 97 -8.79 -1.36 0.83
CA ALA A 97 -7.51 -0.70 1.13
C ALA A 97 -7.51 0.05 2.48
N THR A 98 -8.03 -0.62 3.52
CA THR A 98 -8.08 -0.11 4.90
C THR A 98 -6.98 -0.67 5.79
N GLY A 99 -6.35 -1.79 5.39
CA GLY A 99 -5.33 -2.46 6.19
C GLY A 99 -5.87 -3.23 7.40
N MET A 100 -7.19 -3.25 7.65
CA MET A 100 -7.78 -3.83 8.87
C MET A 100 -7.55 -5.34 9.03
N TRP A 101 -7.27 -6.04 7.93
CA TRP A 101 -6.98 -7.47 7.93
C TRP A 101 -5.49 -7.78 8.08
N ASN A 102 -4.64 -6.76 8.01
CA ASN A 102 -3.20 -6.90 8.14
C ASN A 102 -2.79 -6.65 9.60
N PRO A 103 -2.32 -7.66 10.34
CA PRO A 103 -1.99 -7.50 11.75
C PRO A 103 -0.86 -6.47 11.99
N VAL A 104 0.03 -6.24 11.02
CA VAL A 104 1.07 -5.21 11.14
C VAL A 104 0.46 -3.82 11.03
N GLU A 105 -0.45 -3.60 10.09
CA GLU A 105 -1.12 -2.31 9.91
C GLU A 105 -2.07 -2.02 11.07
N VAL A 106 -2.83 -3.01 11.55
CA VAL A 106 -3.67 -2.87 12.74
C VAL A 106 -2.83 -2.53 13.98
N ALA A 107 -1.70 -3.21 14.18
CA ALA A 107 -0.80 -2.91 15.30
C ALA A 107 -0.23 -1.48 15.20
N LEU A 108 0.07 -1.01 13.98
CA LEU A 108 0.51 0.36 13.75
C LEU A 108 -0.62 1.35 14.02
N ALA A 109 -1.83 1.12 13.50
CA ALA A 109 -3.01 1.94 13.75
C ALA A 109 -3.27 2.09 15.25
N VAL A 110 -3.31 0.98 15.99
CA VAL A 110 -3.46 0.97 17.45
C VAL A 110 -2.30 1.67 18.16
N GLY A 111 -1.07 1.48 17.68
CA GLY A 111 0.13 2.06 18.30
C GLY A 111 0.24 3.58 18.07
N THR A 112 -0.20 4.06 16.91
CA THR A 112 -0.09 5.47 16.51
C THR A 112 -1.30 6.32 16.89
N GLN A 113 -2.44 5.72 17.27
CA GLN A 113 -3.65 6.48 17.57
C GLN A 113 -3.47 7.50 18.70
N TRP A 114 -2.53 7.24 19.60
CA TRP A 114 -2.24 8.10 20.76
C TRP A 114 -1.38 9.33 20.42
N ILE A 115 -0.96 9.47 19.16
CA ILE A 115 -0.14 10.58 18.69
C ILE A 115 -1.07 11.64 18.09
N ASP A 116 -1.31 12.72 18.84
CA ASP A 116 -2.16 13.84 18.42
C ASP A 116 -1.74 14.43 17.06
N ASN A 117 -0.44 14.52 16.80
CA ASN A 117 0.07 14.95 15.50
C ASN A 117 0.01 13.80 14.47
N VAL A 118 -1.09 13.72 13.74
CA VAL A 118 -1.34 12.64 12.77
C VAL A 118 -0.36 12.65 11.59
N ALA A 119 0.19 13.81 11.23
CA ALA A 119 1.22 13.92 10.20
C ALA A 119 2.56 13.32 10.66
N LEU A 120 2.92 13.52 11.93
CA LEU A 120 4.10 12.89 12.54
C LEU A 120 3.91 11.36 12.64
N ALA A 121 2.74 10.92 13.11
CA ALA A 121 2.39 9.51 13.21
C ALA A 121 2.59 8.78 11.87
N ILE A 122 1.98 9.28 10.79
CA ILE A 122 2.10 8.65 9.48
C ILE A 122 3.50 8.75 8.89
N THR A 123 4.25 9.82 9.21
CA THR A 123 5.65 9.95 8.80
C THR A 123 6.48 8.78 9.36
N ILE A 124 6.36 8.50 10.66
CA ILE A 124 7.08 7.39 11.31
C ILE A 124 6.74 6.05 10.63
N VAL A 125 5.47 5.81 10.36
CA VAL A 125 4.99 4.60 9.67
C VAL A 125 5.61 4.48 8.28
N LYS A 126 5.57 5.54 7.47
CA LYS A 126 6.14 5.53 6.11
C LYS A 126 7.65 5.31 6.12
N LEU A 127 8.38 5.92 7.06
CA LEU A 127 9.82 5.67 7.23
C LEU A 127 10.10 4.20 7.55
N ALA A 128 9.29 3.58 8.43
CA ALA A 128 9.42 2.16 8.76
C ALA A 128 9.21 1.27 7.53
N PHE A 129 8.21 1.55 6.70
CA PHE A 129 7.97 0.78 5.47
C PHE A 129 9.03 1.03 4.38
N MET A 130 9.61 2.23 4.28
CA MET A 130 10.75 2.46 3.39
C MET A 130 11.98 1.65 3.82
N VAL A 131 12.24 1.55 5.14
CA VAL A 131 13.30 0.69 5.67
C VAL A 131 12.99 -0.80 5.43
N MET A 132 11.73 -1.22 5.63
CA MET A 132 11.29 -2.58 5.34
C MET A 132 11.51 -2.91 3.85
N PHE A 133 11.11 -2.02 2.95
CA PHE A 133 11.33 -2.19 1.51
C PHE A 133 12.83 -2.33 1.20
N SER A 134 13.67 -1.48 1.80
CA SER A 134 15.12 -1.53 1.67
C SER A 134 15.73 -2.88 2.09
N VAL A 135 15.36 -3.35 3.28
CA VAL A 135 15.86 -4.62 3.84
C VAL A 135 15.36 -5.80 3.04
N GLY A 136 14.09 -5.78 2.61
CA GLY A 136 13.52 -6.79 1.73
C GLY A 136 14.29 -6.91 0.41
N THR A 137 14.55 -5.79 -0.26
CA THR A 137 15.34 -5.74 -1.50
C THR A 137 16.78 -6.23 -1.28
N TYR A 138 17.41 -5.85 -0.16
CA TYR A 138 18.73 -6.36 0.22
C TYR A 138 18.72 -7.89 0.35
N LEU A 139 17.76 -8.46 1.09
CA LEU A 139 17.64 -9.90 1.33
C LEU A 139 17.37 -10.67 0.03
N LEU A 140 16.49 -10.15 -0.82
CA LEU A 140 16.20 -10.72 -2.13
C LEU A 140 17.45 -10.75 -3.01
N ALA A 141 18.18 -9.64 -3.10
CA ALA A 141 19.44 -9.58 -3.86
C ALA A 141 20.47 -10.59 -3.33
N ARG A 142 20.61 -10.72 -2.01
CA ARG A 142 21.50 -11.70 -1.38
C ARG A 142 21.11 -13.14 -1.73
N GLU A 143 19.82 -13.44 -1.87
CA GLU A 143 19.33 -14.75 -2.27
C GLU A 143 19.68 -15.09 -3.73
N TYR A 144 19.79 -14.10 -4.60
CA TYR A 144 20.32 -14.26 -5.97
C TYR A 144 21.85 -14.32 -6.08
N GLY A 145 22.56 -14.21 -4.94
CA GLY A 145 24.02 -14.30 -4.86
C GLY A 145 24.77 -12.97 -5.01
N VAL A 146 24.06 -11.84 -5.05
CA VAL A 146 24.66 -10.49 -5.16
C VAL A 146 25.52 -10.18 -3.95
N ARG A 147 26.72 -9.60 -4.11
CA ARG A 147 27.64 -9.20 -3.02
C ARG A 147 26.99 -8.19 -2.03
N PRO A 148 27.34 -8.22 -0.72
CA PRO A 148 26.66 -7.42 0.30
C PRO A 148 26.61 -5.92 0.04
N TRP A 149 27.71 -5.31 -0.40
CA TRP A 149 27.75 -3.87 -0.66
C TRP A 149 26.95 -3.45 -1.90
N VAL A 150 26.84 -4.32 -2.90
CA VAL A 150 25.99 -4.09 -4.08
C VAL A 150 24.52 -4.25 -3.68
N SER A 151 24.19 -5.27 -2.89
CA SER A 151 22.84 -5.43 -2.31
C SER A 151 22.44 -4.21 -1.46
N ALA A 152 23.37 -3.67 -0.66
CA ALA A 152 23.16 -2.48 0.15
C ALA A 152 22.92 -1.23 -0.73
N ALA A 153 23.67 -1.09 -1.82
CA ALA A 153 23.49 0.01 -2.76
C ALA A 153 22.09 0.03 -3.40
N ILE A 154 21.60 -1.13 -3.87
CA ILE A 154 20.29 -1.22 -4.50
C ILE A 154 19.14 -1.16 -3.48
N GLY A 155 19.34 -1.72 -2.29
CA GLY A 155 18.39 -1.63 -1.19
C GLY A 155 18.21 -0.19 -0.71
N ALA A 156 19.25 0.65 -0.77
CA ALA A 156 19.11 2.07 -0.48
C ALA A 156 18.46 2.87 -1.61
N ALA A 157 18.76 2.52 -2.86
CA ALA A 157 18.30 3.29 -4.01
C ALA A 157 16.79 3.13 -4.28
N LEU A 158 16.24 1.92 -4.12
CA LEU A 158 14.87 1.63 -4.54
C LEU A 158 13.78 2.39 -3.73
N PRO A 159 13.83 2.47 -2.38
CA PRO A 159 12.88 3.29 -1.61
C PRO A 159 13.04 4.79 -1.86
N LEU A 160 14.23 5.24 -2.29
CA LEU A 160 14.52 6.63 -2.63
C LEU A 160 14.34 6.93 -4.12
N SER A 161 13.75 6.00 -4.88
CA SER A 161 13.40 6.23 -6.28
C SER A 161 12.29 7.28 -6.39
N GLY A 162 12.21 7.94 -7.55
CA GLY A 162 11.35 9.10 -7.76
C GLY A 162 9.89 8.81 -7.46
N TYR A 163 9.33 7.73 -8.02
CA TYR A 163 7.94 7.35 -7.76
C TYR A 163 7.68 7.00 -6.30
N VAL A 164 8.53 6.14 -5.73
CA VAL A 164 8.33 5.64 -4.35
C VAL A 164 8.43 6.77 -3.34
N LEU A 165 9.37 7.71 -3.49
CA LEU A 165 9.53 8.81 -2.54
C LEU A 165 8.47 9.91 -2.74
N PHE A 166 8.29 10.41 -3.96
CA PHE A 166 7.46 11.59 -4.23
C PHE A 166 5.98 11.27 -4.49
N MET A 167 5.63 10.03 -4.85
CA MET A 167 4.23 9.61 -5.05
C MET A 167 3.75 8.78 -3.86
N ASP A 168 4.34 7.61 -3.64
CA ASP A 168 3.81 6.68 -2.62
C ASP A 168 4.17 7.14 -1.20
N GLY A 169 5.39 7.63 -1.03
CA GLY A 169 5.86 8.29 0.18
C GLY A 169 5.02 9.51 0.50
N THR A 170 4.77 10.41 -0.44
CA THR A 170 3.99 11.62 -0.17
C THR A 170 2.49 11.34 0.02
N SER A 171 1.89 10.56 -0.89
CA SER A 171 0.44 10.57 -1.13
C SER A 171 -0.25 9.22 -0.92
N TRP A 172 0.41 8.10 -1.20
CA TRP A 172 -0.24 6.77 -1.25
C TRP A 172 0.41 5.75 -0.30
N ILE A 173 0.09 5.88 1.00
CA ILE A 173 0.57 4.93 2.03
C ILE A 173 0.29 3.47 1.65
N ASN A 174 -0.91 3.14 1.18
CA ASN A 174 -1.28 1.76 0.86
C ASN A 174 -0.34 1.13 -0.18
N ALA A 175 0.10 1.91 -1.18
CA ALA A 175 1.09 1.44 -2.15
C ALA A 175 2.48 1.26 -1.52
N LEU A 176 2.92 2.18 -0.66
CA LEU A 176 4.20 2.06 0.03
C LEU A 176 4.26 0.80 0.94
N VAL A 177 3.20 0.53 1.69
CA VAL A 177 3.09 -0.67 2.54
C VAL A 177 3.20 -1.93 1.70
N THR A 178 2.48 -1.97 0.58
CA THR A 178 2.56 -3.05 -0.42
C THR A 178 4.02 -3.33 -0.84
N TYR A 179 4.76 -2.30 -1.24
CA TYR A 179 6.17 -2.46 -1.65
C TYR A 179 7.07 -2.91 -0.49
N GLY A 180 6.73 -2.55 0.74
CA GLY A 180 7.42 -3.04 1.94
C GLY A 180 7.42 -4.56 2.06
N PHE A 181 6.30 -5.22 1.76
CA PHE A 181 6.16 -6.67 1.90
C PHE A 181 6.61 -7.48 0.68
N MET A 182 6.44 -6.95 -0.54
CA MET A 182 6.63 -7.72 -1.77
C MET A 182 8.03 -8.38 -1.92
N PRO A 183 9.17 -7.73 -1.61
CA PRO A 183 10.47 -8.39 -1.68
C PRO A 183 10.62 -9.56 -0.70
N TYR A 184 9.91 -9.54 0.43
CA TYR A 184 9.93 -10.63 1.40
C TYR A 184 9.17 -11.85 0.86
N VAL A 185 8.06 -11.66 0.15
CA VAL A 185 7.35 -12.74 -0.56
C VAL A 185 8.31 -13.45 -1.51
N TRP A 186 9.00 -12.68 -2.36
CA TRP A 186 9.93 -13.26 -3.33
C TRP A 186 11.10 -13.96 -2.63
N TRP A 187 11.69 -13.30 -1.64
CA TRP A 187 12.81 -13.84 -0.89
C TRP A 187 12.45 -15.15 -0.18
N THR A 188 11.33 -15.21 0.54
CA THR A 188 10.91 -16.41 1.26
C THR A 188 10.53 -17.53 0.29
N ALA A 189 9.79 -17.23 -0.78
CA ALA A 189 9.39 -18.21 -1.80
C ALA A 189 10.62 -18.85 -2.45
N ARG A 190 11.56 -18.03 -2.95
CA ARG A 190 12.77 -18.54 -3.59
C ARG A 190 13.66 -19.30 -2.61
N ARG A 191 13.77 -18.82 -1.38
CA ARG A 191 14.57 -19.49 -0.35
C ARG A 191 13.97 -20.83 0.08
N ALA A 192 12.65 -20.92 0.18
CA ALA A 192 11.94 -22.17 0.41
C ALA A 192 12.18 -23.14 -0.75
N ALA A 193 12.05 -22.68 -1.99
CA ALA A 193 12.34 -23.49 -3.19
C ALA A 193 13.77 -24.05 -3.23
N ARG A 194 14.77 -23.18 -3.02
CA ARG A 194 16.19 -23.54 -3.14
C ARG A 194 16.75 -24.33 -1.96
N SER A 195 16.44 -23.90 -0.73
CA SER A 195 17.20 -24.33 0.47
C SER A 195 16.46 -25.30 1.38
N GLY A 196 15.29 -25.83 0.98
CA GLY A 196 14.56 -26.70 1.91
C GLY A 196 13.80 -25.97 3.02
N LYS A 197 13.78 -24.63 2.99
CA LYS A 197 13.19 -23.81 4.06
C LYS A 197 11.66 -23.87 4.04
N SER A 198 11.04 -23.36 5.12
CA SER A 198 9.63 -23.64 5.40
C SER A 198 8.74 -22.78 4.52
N MET A 199 7.71 -23.40 3.96
CA MET A 199 6.66 -22.75 3.18
C MET A 199 5.77 -21.86 4.04
N ILE A 200 5.75 -22.05 5.37
CA ILE A 200 5.02 -21.17 6.30
C ILE A 200 5.43 -19.71 6.08
N TRP A 201 6.73 -19.44 5.89
CA TRP A 201 7.19 -18.06 5.69
C TRP A 201 6.69 -17.47 4.37
N VAL A 202 6.47 -18.30 3.34
CA VAL A 202 5.88 -17.85 2.07
C VAL A 202 4.43 -17.43 2.30
N VAL A 203 3.68 -18.23 3.05
CA VAL A 203 2.29 -17.91 3.41
C VAL A 203 2.22 -16.67 4.28
N VAL A 204 3.04 -16.56 5.33
CA VAL A 204 3.05 -15.40 6.23
C VAL A 204 3.36 -14.12 5.47
N THR A 205 4.45 -14.09 4.68
CA THR A 205 4.78 -12.88 3.92
C THR A 205 3.76 -12.59 2.83
N GLY A 206 3.21 -13.62 2.18
CA GLY A 206 2.16 -13.47 1.17
C GLY A 206 0.84 -12.96 1.73
N TYR A 207 0.46 -13.42 2.93
CA TYR A 207 -0.71 -12.92 3.65
C TYR A 207 -0.53 -11.46 4.02
N LEU A 208 0.61 -11.10 4.63
CA LEU A 208 0.91 -9.70 5.00
C LEU A 208 0.94 -8.77 3.78
N ALA A 209 1.48 -9.24 2.65
CA ALA A 209 1.45 -8.52 1.39
C ALA A 209 0.01 -8.29 0.87
N CYS A 210 -0.75 -9.37 0.68
CA CYS A 210 -2.06 -9.30 0.02
C CYS A 210 -3.15 -8.65 0.88
N THR A 211 -3.01 -8.67 2.22
CA THR A 211 -3.96 -8.07 3.16
C THR A 211 -3.85 -6.55 3.31
N THR A 212 -2.84 -5.93 2.67
CA THR A 212 -2.76 -4.47 2.52
C THR A 212 -3.94 -3.87 1.74
N GLY A 213 -4.69 -4.72 1.03
CA GLY A 213 -5.88 -4.34 0.28
C GLY A 213 -5.61 -3.67 -1.06
N ASN A 214 -4.35 -3.66 -1.50
CA ASN A 214 -3.97 -3.16 -2.81
C ASN A 214 -4.13 -4.27 -3.87
N PRO A 215 -5.03 -4.11 -4.87
CA PRO A 215 -5.28 -5.16 -5.87
C PRO A 215 -4.06 -5.46 -6.74
N TYR A 216 -3.13 -4.51 -6.92
CA TYR A 216 -1.90 -4.77 -7.67
C TYR A 216 -0.97 -5.74 -6.94
N GLU A 217 -1.04 -5.81 -5.61
CA GLU A 217 -0.23 -6.74 -4.84
C GLU A 217 -0.67 -8.19 -5.02
N LEU A 218 -1.97 -8.44 -5.12
CA LEU A 218 -2.48 -9.79 -5.37
C LEU A 218 -1.97 -10.33 -6.73
N VAL A 219 -1.92 -9.46 -7.74
CA VAL A 219 -1.34 -9.76 -9.06
C VAL A 219 0.17 -9.99 -8.93
N SER A 220 0.88 -9.11 -8.22
CA SER A 220 2.33 -9.22 -7.98
C SER A 220 2.72 -10.51 -7.28
N PHE A 221 2.01 -10.84 -6.20
CA PHE A 221 2.15 -12.09 -5.46
C PHE A 221 1.99 -13.30 -6.38
N GLY A 222 0.89 -13.36 -7.14
CA GLY A 222 0.63 -14.46 -8.07
C GLY A 222 1.75 -14.62 -9.11
N LEU A 223 2.17 -13.53 -9.74
CA LEU A 223 3.28 -13.52 -10.70
C LEU A 223 4.60 -13.95 -10.07
N CYS A 224 4.87 -13.55 -8.83
CA CYS A 224 6.06 -13.94 -8.10
C CYS A 224 6.08 -15.43 -7.75
N ILE A 225 4.95 -15.99 -7.29
CA ILE A 225 4.85 -17.43 -7.02
C ILE A 225 5.06 -18.22 -8.33
N LEU A 226 4.44 -17.80 -9.43
CA LEU A 226 4.66 -18.41 -10.75
C LEU A 226 6.12 -18.30 -11.21
N ALA A 227 6.75 -17.14 -11.03
CA ALA A 227 8.15 -16.91 -11.34
C ALA A 227 9.07 -17.88 -10.57
N VAL A 228 8.84 -18.04 -9.26
CA VAL A 228 9.61 -18.97 -8.43
C VAL A 228 9.30 -20.42 -8.76
N MET A 229 8.05 -20.78 -9.08
CA MET A 229 7.70 -22.12 -9.57
C MET A 229 8.45 -22.46 -10.86
N LEU A 230 8.60 -21.50 -11.78
CA LEU A 230 9.36 -21.66 -13.01
C LEU A 230 10.85 -21.91 -12.74
N GLU A 231 11.49 -21.12 -11.86
CA GLU A 231 12.88 -21.37 -11.43
C GLU A 231 13.01 -22.75 -10.76
N THR A 232 12.03 -23.11 -9.92
CA THR A 232 12.00 -24.39 -9.21
C THR A 232 11.90 -25.57 -10.16
N TRP A 233 11.08 -25.47 -11.20
CA TRP A 233 10.92 -26.50 -12.21
C TRP A 233 12.20 -26.72 -13.03
N LEU A 234 12.90 -25.63 -13.33
CA LEU A 234 14.07 -25.63 -14.21
C LEU A 234 15.39 -25.97 -13.49
N VAL A 235 15.52 -25.61 -12.21
CA VAL A 235 16.80 -25.67 -11.47
C VAL A 235 16.70 -26.40 -10.14
N PHE A 236 15.63 -26.18 -9.36
CA PHE A 236 15.53 -26.72 -8.00
C PHE A 236 14.75 -28.05 -7.98
N ASP A 237 14.39 -28.51 -6.77
CA ASP A 237 13.59 -29.73 -6.59
C ASP A 237 12.16 -29.51 -7.10
N ARG A 238 11.83 -30.13 -8.25
CA ARG A 238 10.53 -30.03 -8.91
C ARG A 238 9.35 -30.40 -8.00
N LYS A 239 9.55 -31.27 -7.01
CA LYS A 239 8.48 -31.63 -6.06
C LYS A 239 8.00 -30.42 -5.25
N ARG A 240 8.87 -29.41 -5.05
CA ARG A 240 8.54 -28.17 -4.32
C ARG A 240 7.60 -27.25 -5.09
N VAL A 241 7.41 -27.45 -6.40
CA VAL A 241 6.41 -26.69 -7.18
C VAL A 241 5.01 -26.87 -6.59
N TRP A 242 4.66 -28.08 -6.16
CA TRP A 242 3.38 -28.35 -5.51
C TRP A 242 3.24 -27.67 -4.15
N SER A 243 4.33 -27.61 -3.38
CA SER A 243 4.35 -26.90 -2.10
C SER A 243 4.22 -25.38 -2.26
N LEU A 244 4.85 -24.81 -3.31
CA LEU A 244 4.69 -23.40 -3.67
C LEU A 244 3.27 -23.10 -4.16
N MET A 245 2.69 -23.97 -4.98
CA MET A 245 1.31 -23.86 -5.43
C MET A 245 0.34 -23.94 -4.24
N GLY A 246 0.59 -24.85 -3.29
CA GLY A 246 -0.16 -24.95 -2.04
C GLY A 246 -0.04 -23.68 -1.18
N ALA A 247 1.17 -23.11 -1.06
CA ALA A 247 1.37 -21.85 -0.36
C ALA A 247 0.65 -20.68 -1.04
N GLY A 248 0.70 -20.61 -2.38
CA GLY A 248 -0.04 -19.66 -3.19
C GLY A 248 -1.55 -19.77 -2.97
N ALA A 249 -2.09 -20.99 -3.04
CA ALA A 249 -3.50 -21.28 -2.80
C ALA A 249 -3.92 -20.91 -1.37
N ALA A 250 -3.10 -21.21 -0.37
CA ALA A 250 -3.36 -20.84 1.01
C ALA A 250 -3.52 -19.32 1.18
N VAL A 251 -2.60 -18.53 0.61
CA VAL A 251 -2.66 -17.05 0.67
C VAL A 251 -3.90 -16.52 -0.03
N ILE A 252 -4.23 -17.04 -1.23
CA ILE A 252 -5.43 -16.62 -1.97
C ILE A 252 -6.69 -16.90 -1.15
N LEU A 253 -6.82 -18.11 -0.60
CA LEU A 253 -7.95 -18.51 0.23
C LEU A 253 -8.08 -17.65 1.48
N MET A 254 -6.98 -17.33 2.16
CA MET A 254 -6.99 -16.41 3.31
C MET A 254 -7.39 -14.98 2.95
N ASN A 255 -7.18 -14.54 1.71
CA ASN A 255 -7.51 -13.19 1.27
C ASN A 255 -8.91 -13.05 0.67
N VAL A 256 -9.68 -14.14 0.54
CA VAL A 256 -11.08 -14.08 0.07
C VAL A 256 -11.89 -13.12 0.94
N ILE A 257 -11.69 -13.15 2.27
CA ILE A 257 -12.39 -12.26 3.21
C ILE A 257 -12.10 -10.76 2.97
N VAL A 258 -10.96 -10.44 2.35
CA VAL A 258 -10.54 -9.06 2.06
C VAL A 258 -11.20 -8.52 0.79
N TYR A 259 -11.22 -9.33 -0.27
CA TYR A 259 -11.61 -8.86 -1.62
C TYR A 259 -13.05 -9.23 -2.01
N LEU A 260 -13.62 -10.30 -1.45
CA LEU A 260 -14.99 -10.74 -1.79
C LEU A 260 -16.07 -9.70 -1.40
N PRO A 261 -16.03 -9.06 -0.22
CA PRO A 261 -17.05 -8.08 0.15
C PRO A 261 -17.10 -6.90 -0.81
N PHE A 262 -15.94 -6.44 -1.30
CA PHE A 262 -15.85 -5.42 -2.33
C PHE A 262 -16.52 -5.84 -3.64
N ALA A 263 -16.24 -7.05 -4.13
CA ALA A 263 -16.87 -7.56 -5.34
C ALA A 263 -18.41 -7.65 -5.21
N LEU A 264 -18.90 -8.10 -4.05
CA LEU A 264 -20.33 -8.21 -3.75
C LEU A 264 -21.00 -6.84 -3.52
N THR A 265 -20.21 -5.82 -3.16
CA THR A 265 -20.69 -4.45 -2.93
C THR A 265 -20.58 -3.55 -4.17
N ALA A 266 -19.88 -4.01 -5.21
CA ALA A 266 -19.61 -3.20 -6.41
C ALA A 266 -20.87 -2.70 -7.14
N SER A 267 -22.02 -3.35 -6.96
CA SER A 267 -23.30 -3.03 -7.61
C SER A 267 -23.87 -1.65 -7.30
N VAL A 268 -23.54 -1.07 -6.14
CA VAL A 268 -23.96 0.27 -5.70
C VAL A 268 -22.87 1.34 -5.86
N SER A 269 -21.69 0.94 -6.36
CA SER A 269 -20.48 1.76 -6.43
C SER A 269 -20.20 2.28 -7.85
N TYR A 270 -19.29 3.24 -8.00
CA TYR A 270 -18.84 3.68 -9.35
C TYR A 270 -18.01 2.60 -10.06
N ARG A 271 -17.65 1.50 -9.36
CA ARG A 271 -16.84 0.41 -9.91
C ARG A 271 -17.65 -0.55 -10.79
N ARG A 272 -18.99 -0.47 -10.75
CA ARG A 272 -19.92 -1.32 -11.51
C ARG A 272 -19.60 -1.42 -13.00
N ASP A 273 -19.26 -0.30 -13.65
CA ASP A 273 -19.10 -0.21 -15.10
C ASP A 273 -17.62 0.01 -15.52
N SER A 274 -16.66 -0.60 -14.82
CA SER A 274 -15.24 -0.43 -15.11
C SER A 274 -14.86 -0.98 -16.50
N LYS A 275 -14.66 -0.08 -17.47
CA LYS A 275 -14.27 -0.39 -18.86
C LYS A 275 -12.75 -0.44 -19.05
N THR A 276 -12.29 -1.14 -20.07
CA THR A 276 -10.92 -1.02 -20.59
C THR A 276 -10.84 0.15 -21.55
N LEU A 277 -9.92 1.10 -21.31
CA LEU A 277 -9.71 2.28 -22.14
C LEU A 277 -8.25 2.77 -22.03
N ASN A 278 -7.84 3.60 -22.98
CA ASN A 278 -6.54 4.26 -22.94
C ASN A 278 -6.66 5.74 -23.30
N ASP A 279 -6.51 6.61 -22.31
CA ASP A 279 -6.51 8.08 -22.41
C ASP A 279 -5.13 8.69 -22.14
N GLY A 280 -4.10 7.85 -21.99
CA GLY A 280 -2.73 8.28 -21.68
C GLY A 280 -2.52 8.76 -20.24
N PHE A 281 -3.54 8.77 -19.39
CA PHE A 281 -3.43 9.23 -18.01
C PHE A 281 -2.63 8.23 -17.15
N LEU A 282 -1.55 8.71 -16.53
CA LEU A 282 -0.60 7.89 -15.76
C LEU A 282 -0.13 6.63 -16.51
N ALA A 283 0.03 6.74 -17.83
CA ALA A 283 0.49 5.66 -18.70
C ALA A 283 1.86 6.04 -19.31
N PRO A 284 2.98 5.61 -18.69
CA PRO A 284 4.31 5.91 -19.21
C PRO A 284 4.60 5.16 -20.52
N GLN A 285 5.48 5.74 -21.35
CA GLN A 285 5.92 5.15 -22.61
C GLN A 285 7.36 4.61 -22.49
N LEU A 286 7.77 3.80 -23.47
CA LEU A 286 9.09 3.16 -23.45
C LEU A 286 10.23 4.18 -23.38
N GLN A 287 10.13 5.32 -24.09
CA GLN A 287 11.18 6.34 -24.05
C GLN A 287 11.38 6.95 -22.66
N ASP A 288 10.33 6.99 -21.83
CA ASP A 288 10.40 7.62 -20.51
C ASP A 288 11.31 6.83 -19.56
N PHE A 289 11.46 5.52 -19.77
CA PHE A 289 12.35 4.65 -18.98
C PHE A 289 13.83 4.79 -19.34
N ILE A 290 14.18 5.30 -20.53
CA ILE A 290 15.59 5.52 -20.91
C ILE A 290 16.23 6.55 -19.96
N GLY A 291 15.44 7.51 -19.49
CA GLY A 291 15.85 8.54 -18.53
C GLY A 291 15.82 8.12 -17.07
N MET A 292 15.67 6.83 -16.73
CA MET A 292 15.55 6.38 -15.32
C MET A 292 16.79 6.65 -14.44
N SER A 293 17.91 7.06 -15.03
CA SER A 293 19.11 7.52 -14.32
C SER A 293 19.32 9.04 -14.38
N ASN A 294 18.44 9.78 -15.04
CA ASN A 294 18.48 11.25 -15.06
C ASN A 294 17.70 11.79 -13.86
N PRO A 295 18.38 12.36 -12.84
CA PRO A 295 17.73 12.81 -11.60
C PRO A 295 16.84 14.04 -11.80
N SER A 296 16.96 14.76 -12.91
CA SER A 296 16.19 15.97 -13.23
C SER A 296 15.12 15.78 -14.32
N MET A 297 14.94 14.57 -14.83
CA MET A 297 13.95 14.32 -15.89
C MET A 297 12.54 14.28 -15.31
N GLN A 298 11.66 15.13 -15.85
CA GLN A 298 10.22 15.02 -15.69
C GLN A 298 9.68 14.36 -16.97
N PRO A 299 9.16 13.12 -16.92
CA PRO A 299 8.75 12.40 -18.12
C PRO A 299 7.48 13.01 -18.73
N LEU A 300 7.23 12.76 -20.02
CA LEU A 300 6.02 13.21 -20.71
C LEU A 300 4.86 12.24 -20.42
N VAL A 301 4.34 12.30 -19.19
CA VAL A 301 3.20 11.49 -18.76
C VAL A 301 2.10 12.38 -18.22
N ASN A 302 0.90 12.22 -18.79
CA ASN A 302 -0.29 12.94 -18.37
C ASN A 302 -0.65 12.56 -16.92
N ILE A 303 -0.89 13.57 -16.09
CA ILE A 303 -1.21 13.48 -14.65
C ILE A 303 -2.08 14.70 -14.28
N TRP A 304 -2.60 14.79 -13.06
CA TRP A 304 -3.48 15.90 -12.65
C TRP A 304 -2.88 17.31 -12.86
N SER A 305 -1.55 17.47 -12.85
CA SER A 305 -0.87 18.75 -13.16
C SER A 305 -0.65 19.02 -14.65
N GLY A 306 -1.16 18.18 -15.56
CA GLY A 306 -0.98 18.30 -17.01
C GLY A 306 -0.04 17.22 -17.58
N LEU A 307 0.68 17.55 -18.65
CA LEU A 307 1.43 16.58 -19.47
C LEU A 307 2.77 16.10 -18.88
N THR A 308 3.22 16.69 -17.77
CA THR A 308 4.45 16.28 -17.08
C THR A 308 4.23 16.24 -15.57
N PRO A 309 4.71 15.19 -14.87
CA PRO A 309 4.76 15.19 -13.41
C PRO A 309 5.67 16.30 -12.90
N THR A 310 5.31 16.88 -11.76
CA THR A 310 6.06 17.98 -11.11
C THR A 310 7.33 17.52 -10.40
N PHE A 311 7.66 16.24 -10.50
CA PHE A 311 8.76 15.55 -9.83
C PHE A 311 9.38 14.52 -10.77
N PRO A 312 10.56 13.93 -10.46
CA PRO A 312 11.26 13.02 -11.37
C PRO A 312 10.66 11.60 -11.29
N ALA A 313 9.43 11.44 -11.77
CA ALA A 313 8.58 10.29 -11.49
C ALA A 313 9.18 8.92 -11.86
N LEU A 314 9.97 8.83 -12.92
CA LEU A 314 10.58 7.56 -13.38
C LEU A 314 12.07 7.43 -13.06
N TYR A 315 12.60 8.29 -12.18
CA TYR A 315 13.97 8.12 -11.68
C TYR A 315 14.05 6.86 -10.81
N LEU A 316 14.87 5.89 -11.22
CA LEU A 316 15.20 4.70 -10.43
C LEU A 316 16.45 4.94 -9.60
N ALA A 317 17.59 5.13 -10.27
CA ALA A 317 18.86 5.42 -9.64
C ALA A 317 19.88 5.92 -10.67
N TRP A 318 20.74 6.84 -10.25
CA TRP A 318 21.71 7.52 -11.11
C TRP A 318 22.72 6.58 -11.80
N PHE A 319 23.05 5.44 -11.20
CA PHE A 319 24.11 4.56 -11.68
C PHE A 319 23.65 3.45 -12.64
N ILE A 320 22.34 3.28 -12.87
CA ILE A 320 21.79 2.14 -13.61
C ILE A 320 22.16 2.19 -15.09
N VAL A 321 21.61 3.16 -15.83
CA VAL A 321 21.81 3.30 -17.27
C VAL A 321 23.27 3.63 -17.63
N PRO A 322 23.96 4.58 -16.94
CA PRO A 322 25.33 4.91 -17.29
C PRO A 322 26.34 3.77 -17.11
N LEU A 323 26.04 2.79 -16.24
CA LEU A 323 26.91 1.64 -16.05
C LEU A 323 26.62 0.45 -16.96
N VAL A 324 25.52 0.45 -17.74
CA VAL A 324 25.18 -0.60 -18.72
C VAL A 324 26.37 -1.02 -19.59
N PRO A 325 27.19 -0.08 -20.15
CA PRO A 325 28.35 -0.45 -20.95
C PRO A 325 29.46 -1.16 -20.17
N TRP A 326 29.48 -1.11 -18.84
CA TRP A 326 30.51 -1.71 -17.99
C TRP A 326 30.08 -3.05 -17.39
N LEU A 327 28.83 -3.45 -17.56
CA LEU A 327 28.28 -4.67 -16.98
C LEU A 327 28.73 -5.94 -17.72
N ARG A 328 28.94 -7.03 -16.98
CA ARG A 328 29.33 -8.35 -17.49
C ARG A 328 28.11 -9.22 -17.83
N TRP A 329 27.40 -8.85 -18.89
CA TRP A 329 26.13 -9.46 -19.30
C TRP A 329 26.14 -10.98 -19.51
N ARG A 330 27.32 -11.60 -19.71
CA ARG A 330 27.48 -13.04 -19.93
C ARG A 330 26.83 -13.88 -18.80
N VAL A 331 26.86 -13.39 -17.57
CA VAL A 331 26.27 -14.08 -16.41
C VAL A 331 24.76 -14.27 -16.53
N LEU A 332 24.06 -13.38 -17.23
CA LEU A 332 22.62 -13.53 -17.48
C LEU A 332 22.32 -14.74 -18.38
N VAL A 333 23.21 -15.05 -19.32
CA VAL A 333 23.08 -16.20 -20.22
C VAL A 333 23.53 -17.48 -19.54
N GLU A 334 24.63 -17.42 -18.78
CA GLU A 334 25.19 -18.56 -18.03
C GLU A 334 24.22 -19.04 -16.95
N ARG A 335 23.59 -18.10 -16.23
CA ARG A 335 22.62 -18.38 -15.17
C ARG A 335 21.16 -18.32 -15.64
N ARG A 336 20.91 -18.40 -16.96
CA ARG A 336 19.57 -18.15 -17.54
C ARG A 336 18.44 -18.98 -16.92
N ARG A 337 18.72 -20.23 -16.53
CA ARG A 337 17.72 -21.11 -15.90
C ARG A 337 17.42 -20.66 -14.46
N GLU A 338 18.42 -20.20 -13.71
CA GLU A 338 18.29 -19.71 -12.34
C GLU A 338 17.61 -18.34 -12.24
N LEU A 339 17.64 -17.57 -13.34
CA LEU A 339 17.09 -16.22 -13.44
C LEU A 339 15.79 -16.19 -14.25
N MET A 340 15.27 -17.34 -14.66
CA MET A 340 14.11 -17.39 -15.55
C MET A 340 12.85 -16.78 -14.90
N GLY A 341 12.67 -16.95 -13.59
CA GLY A 341 11.59 -16.31 -12.85
C GLY A 341 11.72 -14.78 -12.86
N LEU A 342 12.94 -14.28 -12.65
CA LEU A 342 13.25 -12.86 -12.75
C LEU A 342 12.95 -12.29 -14.16
N TYR A 343 13.30 -13.02 -15.22
CA TYR A 343 12.96 -12.62 -16.60
C TYR A 343 11.46 -12.64 -16.87
N PHE A 344 10.77 -13.70 -16.46
CA PHE A 344 9.32 -13.83 -16.62
C PHE A 344 8.59 -12.67 -15.93
N TYR A 345 8.90 -12.44 -14.66
CA TYR A 345 8.30 -11.37 -13.88
C TYR A 345 8.59 -9.99 -14.50
N THR A 346 9.84 -9.72 -14.89
CA THR A 346 10.22 -8.46 -15.55
C THR A 346 9.45 -8.27 -16.86
N ALA A 347 9.37 -9.30 -17.71
CA ALA A 347 8.70 -9.22 -19.00
C ALA A 347 7.21 -8.92 -18.84
N VAL A 348 6.53 -9.58 -17.90
CA VAL A 348 5.11 -9.31 -17.62
C VAL A 348 4.91 -7.88 -17.14
N TYR A 349 5.74 -7.38 -16.22
CA TYR A 349 5.61 -6.01 -15.72
C TYR A 349 5.95 -4.94 -16.75
N VAL A 350 6.89 -5.21 -17.68
CA VAL A 350 7.10 -4.33 -18.84
C VAL A 350 5.82 -4.20 -19.67
N LEU A 351 5.13 -5.31 -19.95
CA LEU A 351 3.87 -5.30 -20.70
C LEU A 351 2.76 -4.57 -19.94
N LEU A 352 2.65 -4.77 -18.63
CA LEU A 352 1.61 -4.13 -17.82
C LEU A 352 1.84 -2.62 -17.65
N VAL A 353 3.10 -2.19 -17.45
CA VAL A 353 3.46 -0.77 -17.31
C VAL A 353 3.27 0.01 -18.62
N LEU A 354 3.50 -0.65 -19.76
CA LEU A 354 3.26 -0.09 -21.10
C LEU A 354 1.84 -0.36 -21.61
N GLY A 355 0.98 -0.93 -20.76
CA GLY A 355 -0.41 -1.24 -21.07
C GLY A 355 -1.31 0.00 -21.17
N PRO A 356 -2.61 -0.19 -21.47
CA PRO A 356 -3.55 0.91 -21.53
C PRO A 356 -3.76 1.56 -20.15
N SER A 357 -4.15 2.83 -20.12
CA SER A 357 -4.34 3.59 -18.86
C SER A 357 -5.37 2.97 -17.91
N GLN A 358 -6.29 2.15 -18.41
CA GLN A 358 -7.23 1.38 -17.60
C GLN A 358 -7.52 0.00 -18.20
N LEU A 359 -7.26 -1.05 -17.42
CA LEU A 359 -7.65 -2.44 -17.67
C LEU A 359 -8.73 -2.84 -16.67
N SER A 360 -10.00 -2.68 -17.05
CA SER A 360 -11.15 -2.88 -16.15
C SER A 360 -10.96 -2.08 -14.83
N VAL A 361 -10.89 -2.76 -13.68
CA VAL A 361 -10.70 -2.14 -12.36
C VAL A 361 -9.27 -1.67 -12.09
N PHE A 362 -8.28 -2.17 -12.85
CA PHE A 362 -6.87 -1.80 -12.72
C PHE A 362 -6.59 -0.54 -13.52
N ARG A 363 -6.32 0.57 -12.83
CA ARG A 363 -6.05 1.89 -13.42
C ARG A 363 -4.57 2.27 -13.32
N TRP A 364 -4.12 3.18 -14.17
CA TRP A 364 -2.87 3.92 -14.03
C TRP A 364 -1.63 3.02 -13.96
N PRO A 365 -1.11 2.57 -15.12
CA PRO A 365 0.08 1.73 -15.21
C PRO A 365 1.31 2.27 -14.48
N MET A 366 1.41 3.58 -14.25
CA MET A 366 2.48 4.18 -13.46
C MET A 366 2.57 3.61 -12.02
N ARG A 367 1.46 3.14 -11.44
CA ARG A 367 1.43 2.43 -10.13
C ARG A 367 2.23 1.13 -10.12
N LEU A 368 2.51 0.58 -11.31
CA LEU A 368 3.26 -0.65 -11.49
C LEU A 368 4.76 -0.43 -11.62
N VAL A 369 5.22 0.82 -11.68
CA VAL A 369 6.63 1.17 -11.85
C VAL A 369 7.53 0.61 -10.73
N PRO A 370 7.18 0.71 -9.43
CA PRO A 370 8.01 0.11 -8.38
C PRO A 370 8.11 -1.42 -8.48
N PHE A 371 7.04 -2.09 -8.91
CA PHE A 371 7.06 -3.53 -9.18
C PHE A 371 7.98 -3.89 -10.35
N LEU A 372 8.08 -3.06 -11.38
CA LEU A 372 9.04 -3.22 -12.48
C LEU A 372 10.48 -2.87 -12.04
N PHE A 373 10.65 -1.86 -11.20
CA PHE A 373 11.96 -1.42 -10.73
C PHE A 373 12.65 -2.45 -9.82
N LEU A 374 11.89 -3.17 -8.99
CA LEU A 374 12.41 -4.22 -8.13
C LEU A 374 13.22 -5.31 -8.89
N PRO A 375 12.69 -6.00 -9.91
CA PRO A 375 13.45 -6.99 -10.65
C PRO A 375 14.54 -6.35 -11.51
N LEU A 376 14.31 -5.16 -12.11
CA LEU A 376 15.34 -4.47 -12.90
C LEU A 376 16.58 -4.13 -12.07
N ILE A 377 16.40 -3.61 -10.86
CA ILE A 377 17.53 -3.26 -10.00
C ILE A 377 18.23 -4.51 -9.45
N VAL A 378 17.50 -5.62 -9.24
CA VAL A 378 18.09 -6.92 -8.89
C VAL A 378 18.88 -7.51 -10.05
N ILE A 379 18.38 -7.47 -11.29
CA ILE A 379 19.14 -7.87 -12.50
C ILE A 379 20.42 -7.06 -12.60
N TRP A 380 20.33 -5.74 -12.47
CA TRP A 380 21.48 -4.86 -12.48
C TRP A 380 22.49 -5.26 -11.40
N ALA A 381 22.04 -5.54 -10.18
CA ALA A 381 22.89 -5.93 -9.06
C ALA A 381 23.59 -7.27 -9.28
N ILE A 382 22.91 -8.26 -9.86
CA ILE A 382 23.50 -9.56 -10.22
C ILE A 382 24.67 -9.34 -11.16
N VAL A 383 24.49 -8.55 -12.22
CA VAL A 383 25.55 -8.33 -13.21
C VAL A 383 26.66 -7.43 -12.68
N ALA A 384 26.33 -6.40 -11.89
CA ALA A 384 27.30 -5.51 -11.27
C ALA A 384 28.17 -6.22 -10.21
N SER A 385 27.62 -7.26 -9.57
CA SER A 385 28.32 -8.06 -8.56
C SER A 385 29.49 -8.88 -9.13
N GLU A 386 29.53 -9.10 -10.44
CA GLU A 386 30.63 -9.76 -11.16
C GLU A 386 31.82 -8.83 -11.46
N GLY A 387 31.65 -7.55 -11.13
CA GLY A 387 32.62 -6.50 -11.37
C GLY A 387 32.48 -5.84 -12.73
N LEU A 388 33.10 -4.67 -12.86
CA LEU A 388 33.04 -3.88 -14.08
C LEU A 388 33.98 -4.46 -15.15
N GLN A 389 33.50 -4.51 -16.39
CA GLN A 389 34.28 -4.90 -17.56
C GLN A 389 35.13 -3.73 -18.04
N ARG A 390 36.46 -3.88 -17.98
CA ARG A 390 37.41 -2.81 -18.28
C ARG A 390 38.04 -2.91 -19.68
N THR A 391 37.71 -3.96 -20.44
CA THR A 391 38.13 -4.06 -21.86
C THR A 391 37.53 -2.94 -22.69
N LYS A 392 38.28 -2.36 -23.64
CA LYS A 392 37.80 -1.22 -24.46
C LYS A 392 37.27 -0.03 -23.61
N ALA A 393 37.93 0.29 -22.50
CA ALA A 393 37.48 1.29 -21.54
C ALA A 393 37.12 2.65 -22.16
N ARG A 394 37.88 3.12 -23.17
CA ARG A 394 37.58 4.38 -23.89
C ARG A 394 36.22 4.33 -24.59
N ALA A 395 35.94 3.25 -25.33
CA ALA A 395 34.66 3.08 -26.02
C ALA A 395 33.50 2.96 -25.02
N ARG A 396 33.66 2.18 -23.94
CA ARG A 396 32.62 2.06 -22.89
C ARG A 396 32.36 3.38 -22.19
N MET A 397 33.40 4.16 -21.92
CA MET A 397 33.26 5.51 -21.36
C MET A 397 32.51 6.42 -22.34
N ALA A 398 32.88 6.42 -23.62
CA ALA A 398 32.17 7.18 -24.65
C ALA A 398 30.68 6.79 -24.72
N THR A 399 30.35 5.49 -24.69
CA THR A 399 28.97 5.02 -24.62
C THR A 399 28.26 5.49 -23.35
N SER A 400 28.93 5.47 -22.19
CA SER A 400 28.34 5.95 -20.93
C SER A 400 28.01 7.44 -21.00
N MET A 401 28.94 8.25 -21.54
CA MET A 401 28.74 9.69 -21.74
C MET A 401 27.64 9.96 -22.77
N ALA A 402 27.56 9.17 -23.84
CA ALA A 402 26.49 9.26 -24.83
C ALA A 402 25.12 8.93 -24.22
N LEU A 403 25.02 7.92 -23.36
CA LEU A 403 23.77 7.60 -22.64
C LEU A 403 23.35 8.72 -21.69
N ILE A 404 24.30 9.33 -20.97
CA ILE A 404 24.03 10.50 -20.11
C ILE A 404 23.56 11.68 -20.96
N ALA A 405 24.28 12.01 -22.04
CA ALA A 405 23.91 13.11 -22.94
C ALA A 405 22.55 12.87 -23.60
N PHE A 406 22.24 11.63 -23.99
CA PHE A 406 20.94 11.27 -24.54
C PHE A 406 19.81 11.38 -23.49
N GLY A 407 20.05 10.93 -22.26
CA GLY A 407 19.10 11.13 -21.16
C GLY A 407 18.88 12.62 -20.82
N ALA A 408 19.93 13.44 -20.91
CA ALA A 408 19.84 14.89 -20.77
C ALA A 408 19.02 15.52 -21.90
N TYR A 409 19.26 15.10 -23.15
CA TYR A 409 18.50 15.51 -24.32
C TYR A 409 17.03 15.15 -24.19
N LEU A 410 16.69 13.92 -23.78
CA LEU A 410 15.29 13.53 -23.56
C LEU A 410 14.63 14.37 -22.47
N GLY A 411 15.33 14.63 -21.37
CA GLY A 411 14.83 15.49 -20.30
C GLY A 411 14.61 16.94 -20.74
N TRP A 412 15.49 17.48 -21.58
CA TRP A 412 15.33 18.81 -22.18
C TRP A 412 14.23 18.82 -23.25
N ALA A 413 14.14 17.80 -24.11
CA ALA A 413 13.12 17.70 -25.14
C ALA A 413 11.72 17.56 -24.54
N ALA A 414 11.59 16.88 -23.39
CA ALA A 414 10.36 16.80 -22.63
C ALA A 414 9.96 18.16 -22.03
N LEU A 415 10.92 18.91 -21.49
CA LEU A 415 10.66 20.22 -20.88
C LEU A 415 11.85 21.19 -21.11
N PRO A 416 11.83 21.98 -22.22
CA PRO A 416 12.99 22.78 -22.65
C PRO A 416 13.45 23.86 -21.66
N THR A 417 12.54 24.31 -20.79
CA THR A 417 12.83 25.29 -19.73
C THR A 417 13.73 24.76 -18.62
N THR A 418 14.11 23.48 -18.68
CA THR A 418 14.95 22.81 -17.67
C THR A 418 16.41 22.69 -18.07
N ASP A 419 16.83 23.36 -19.15
CA ASP A 419 18.18 23.36 -19.73
C ASP A 419 19.32 23.44 -18.69
N ARG A 420 19.30 24.44 -17.81
CA ARG A 420 20.33 24.63 -16.77
C ARG A 420 20.35 23.49 -15.76
N ARG A 421 19.17 22.99 -15.40
CA ARG A 421 19.00 21.87 -14.48
C ARG A 421 19.55 20.58 -15.09
N GLN A 422 19.21 20.30 -16.35
CA GLN A 422 19.71 19.14 -17.08
C GLN A 422 21.23 19.22 -17.24
N LEU A 423 21.78 20.38 -17.60
CA LEU A 423 23.23 20.55 -17.76
C LEU A 423 23.98 20.27 -16.45
N LEU A 424 23.52 20.87 -15.35
CA LEU A 424 24.17 20.73 -14.04
C LEU A 424 24.11 19.29 -13.51
N THR A 425 22.93 18.66 -13.50
CA THR A 425 22.79 17.27 -13.03
C THR A 425 23.62 16.31 -13.84
N ASN A 426 23.60 16.43 -15.16
CA ASN A 426 24.25 15.47 -16.05
C ASN A 426 25.78 15.66 -16.05
N ALA A 427 26.27 16.88 -15.81
CA ALA A 427 27.70 17.12 -15.53
C ALA A 427 28.14 16.42 -14.23
N ILE A 428 27.39 16.57 -13.14
CA ILE A 428 27.67 15.89 -11.87
C ILE A 428 27.56 14.37 -12.05
N LEU A 429 26.56 13.90 -12.80
CA LEU A 429 26.38 12.49 -13.14
C LEU A 429 27.57 11.92 -13.89
N ALA A 430 28.07 12.63 -14.90
CA ALA A 430 29.27 12.21 -15.64
C ALA A 430 30.48 12.07 -14.72
N ILE A 431 30.72 13.04 -13.83
CA ILE A 431 31.81 12.99 -12.85
C ILE A 431 31.64 11.79 -11.91
N MET A 432 30.45 11.60 -11.34
CA MET A 432 30.17 10.51 -10.39
C MET A 432 30.30 9.13 -11.04
N VAL A 433 29.89 8.99 -12.30
CA VAL A 433 30.09 7.75 -13.08
C VAL A 433 31.57 7.48 -13.32
N VAL A 434 32.36 8.50 -13.68
CA VAL A 434 33.82 8.36 -13.84
C VAL A 434 34.48 7.91 -12.53
N VAL A 435 34.10 8.53 -11.40
CA VAL A 435 34.60 8.14 -10.07
C VAL A 435 34.20 6.71 -9.73
N LEU A 436 32.93 6.34 -9.93
CA LEU A 436 32.43 5.00 -9.63
C LEU A 436 33.09 3.92 -10.48
N VAL A 437 33.33 4.17 -11.76
CA VAL A 437 34.06 3.25 -12.65
C VAL A 437 35.51 3.05 -12.18
N LYS A 438 36.19 4.11 -11.75
CA LYS A 438 37.56 4.05 -11.22
C LYS A 438 37.62 3.22 -9.93
N VAL A 439 36.72 3.49 -8.98
CA VAL A 439 36.67 2.84 -7.66
C VAL A 439 36.14 1.40 -7.75
N GLY A 440 35.21 1.14 -8.66
CA GLY A 440 34.48 -0.13 -8.75
C GLY A 440 33.27 -0.18 -7.80
N VAL A 441 32.29 -1.03 -8.12
CA VAL A 441 30.99 -1.11 -7.41
C VAL A 441 30.96 -2.13 -6.26
N GLU A 442 31.93 -3.05 -6.22
CA GLU A 442 31.80 -4.31 -5.47
C GLU A 442 32.13 -4.18 -3.97
N LYS A 443 32.88 -3.14 -3.60
CA LYS A 443 33.47 -2.94 -2.28
C LYS A 443 32.80 -1.78 -1.54
N ALA A 444 33.07 -1.65 -0.24
CA ALA A 444 32.59 -0.55 0.60
C ALA A 444 32.86 0.84 0.00
N LYS A 445 34.03 1.05 -0.64
CA LYS A 445 34.35 2.31 -1.32
C LYS A 445 33.40 2.61 -2.49
N GLY A 446 33.01 1.59 -3.24
CA GLY A 446 32.02 1.71 -4.32
C GLY A 446 30.64 2.07 -3.79
N PHE A 447 30.21 1.39 -2.72
CA PHE A 447 29.00 1.76 -2.00
C PHE A 447 29.04 3.21 -1.50
N ALA A 448 30.17 3.68 -0.95
CA ALA A 448 30.28 5.06 -0.49
C ALA A 448 30.07 6.08 -1.62
N VAL A 449 30.62 5.83 -2.82
CA VAL A 449 30.37 6.68 -4.01
C VAL A 449 28.91 6.63 -4.41
N ILE A 450 28.29 5.44 -4.42
CA ILE A 450 26.85 5.29 -4.70
C ILE A 450 26.02 6.06 -3.67
N ALA A 451 26.30 5.91 -2.39
CA ALA A 451 25.61 6.57 -1.29
C ALA A 451 25.68 8.10 -1.38
N VAL A 452 26.89 8.63 -1.59
CA VAL A 452 27.12 10.07 -1.79
C VAL A 452 26.36 10.56 -3.02
N GLY A 453 26.39 9.81 -4.12
CA GLY A 453 25.62 10.15 -5.32
C GLY A 453 24.11 10.13 -5.08
N THR A 454 23.58 9.09 -4.42
CA THR A 454 22.15 8.96 -4.13
C THR A 454 21.66 10.12 -3.28
N ILE A 455 22.35 10.44 -2.18
CA ILE A 455 21.97 11.57 -1.31
C ILE A 455 22.21 12.91 -1.99
N GLY A 456 23.31 13.07 -2.74
CA GLY A 456 23.60 14.29 -3.47
C GLY A 456 22.55 14.59 -4.55
N PHE A 457 22.19 13.60 -5.36
CA PHE A 457 21.13 13.76 -6.35
C PHE A 457 19.76 13.94 -5.71
N LEU A 458 19.48 13.25 -4.60
CA LEU A 458 18.25 13.50 -3.86
C LEU A 458 18.19 14.92 -3.31
N ALA A 459 19.29 15.46 -2.77
CA ALA A 459 19.35 16.86 -2.33
C ALA A 459 19.10 17.83 -3.50
N CYS A 460 19.68 17.57 -4.68
CA CYS A 460 19.37 18.33 -5.88
C CYS A 460 17.88 18.21 -6.29
N GLN A 461 17.32 17.00 -6.23
CA GLN A 461 15.91 16.75 -6.51
C GLN A 461 15.02 17.52 -5.55
N LEU A 462 15.26 17.48 -4.24
CA LEU A 462 14.46 18.21 -3.24
C LEU A 462 14.65 19.73 -3.32
N TYR A 463 15.78 20.19 -3.83
CA TYR A 463 15.97 21.61 -4.11
C TYR A 463 15.07 22.11 -5.24
N TRP A 464 14.95 21.33 -6.33
CA TRP A 464 14.11 21.67 -7.50
C TRP A 464 12.65 21.27 -7.36
N PHE A 465 12.40 20.17 -6.66
CA PHE A 465 11.12 19.50 -6.47
C PHE A 465 10.89 19.36 -4.95
N PRO A 466 10.52 20.46 -4.26
CA PRO A 466 10.34 20.41 -2.81
C PRO A 466 9.16 19.53 -2.38
N ALA A 467 8.23 19.25 -3.30
CA ALA A 467 7.11 18.33 -3.12
C ALA A 467 6.59 17.83 -4.48
N ASN A 468 5.68 16.86 -4.43
CA ASN A 468 4.88 16.45 -5.58
C ASN A 468 3.63 17.33 -5.71
N TYR A 469 3.71 18.37 -6.52
CA TYR A 469 2.59 19.28 -6.82
C TYR A 469 1.64 18.75 -7.90
N SER A 470 1.79 17.47 -8.29
CA SER A 470 0.84 16.79 -9.17
C SER A 470 -0.32 16.16 -8.41
N VAL A 471 -0.34 16.27 -7.09
CA VAL A 471 -1.42 15.84 -6.21
C VAL A 471 -1.88 16.99 -5.32
N THR A 472 -2.98 16.80 -4.58
CA THR A 472 -3.52 17.85 -3.73
C THR A 472 -2.78 17.93 -2.39
N ASP A 473 -2.14 19.07 -2.13
CA ASP A 473 -1.78 19.49 -0.78
C ASP A 473 -3.00 20.12 -0.11
N TYR A 474 -3.69 19.32 0.70
CA TYR A 474 -4.85 19.80 1.45
C TYR A 474 -4.45 20.74 2.59
N LYS A 475 -3.23 20.67 3.14
CA LYS A 475 -2.82 21.44 4.32
C LYS A 475 -3.82 21.34 5.49
N PHE A 476 -4.39 20.15 5.68
CA PHE A 476 -5.29 19.89 6.80
C PHE A 476 -4.59 20.14 8.15
N PRO A 477 -5.34 20.53 9.19
CA PRO A 477 -4.83 20.49 10.56
C PRO A 477 -4.22 19.13 10.87
N THR A 478 -3.03 19.13 11.48
CA THR A 478 -2.33 17.89 11.81
C THR A 478 -2.61 17.42 13.23
N SER A 479 -3.30 18.22 14.05
CA SER A 479 -3.68 17.88 15.43
C SER A 479 -5.12 17.41 15.45
N GLU A 480 -5.34 16.23 15.98
CA GLU A 480 -6.67 15.64 16.19
C GLU A 480 -7.46 16.45 17.22
N LYS A 481 -6.85 16.78 18.36
CA LYS A 481 -7.47 17.62 19.39
C LYS A 481 -7.91 18.98 18.87
N LEU A 482 -7.13 19.59 17.98
CA LEU A 482 -7.52 20.85 17.35
C LEU A 482 -8.79 20.69 16.50
N LEU A 483 -8.95 19.56 15.81
CA LEU A 483 -10.18 19.28 15.05
C LEU A 483 -11.36 19.03 16.00
N GLU A 484 -11.17 18.25 17.07
CA GLU A 484 -12.19 18.04 18.11
C GLU A 484 -12.64 19.38 18.73
N GLU A 485 -11.70 20.21 19.18
CA GLU A 485 -11.98 21.52 19.80
C GLU A 485 -12.77 22.47 18.88
N ARG A 486 -12.58 22.37 17.56
CA ARG A 486 -13.24 23.24 16.57
C ARG A 486 -14.66 22.82 16.24
N PHE A 487 -14.92 21.52 16.19
CA PHE A 487 -16.18 21.00 15.67
C PHE A 487 -17.07 20.36 16.74
N SER A 488 -16.50 19.87 17.84
CA SER A 488 -17.27 19.31 18.95
C SER A 488 -18.23 20.35 19.54
N GLY A 489 -19.51 19.98 19.69
CA GLY A 489 -20.60 20.88 20.11
C GLY A 489 -21.00 21.95 19.08
N ARG A 490 -20.14 22.27 18.11
CA ARG A 490 -20.49 23.16 17.00
C ARG A 490 -21.36 22.43 15.98
N TYR A 491 -20.91 21.26 15.53
CA TYR A 491 -21.60 20.41 14.56
C TYR A 491 -22.15 19.17 15.25
N GLU A 492 -23.41 19.26 15.67
CA GLU A 492 -24.08 18.25 16.48
C GLU A 492 -24.99 17.38 15.60
N GLY A 493 -24.97 16.08 15.89
CA GLY A 493 -25.73 15.08 15.16
C GLY A 493 -25.30 14.95 13.71
N MET A 494 -26.19 14.40 12.89
CA MET A 494 -25.92 14.18 11.48
C MET A 494 -25.70 15.51 10.74
N THR A 495 -24.47 15.71 10.25
CA THR A 495 -24.05 16.93 9.57
C THR A 495 -23.99 16.76 8.06
N VAL A 496 -24.67 17.64 7.32
CA VAL A 496 -24.60 17.71 5.86
C VAL A 496 -23.79 18.94 5.47
N GLN A 497 -22.56 18.74 5.01
CA GLN A 497 -21.74 19.83 4.46
C GLN A 497 -21.96 19.94 2.95
N ILE A 498 -22.35 21.13 2.50
CA ILE A 498 -22.46 21.53 1.10
C ILE A 498 -21.31 22.49 0.81
N ALA A 499 -20.16 21.92 0.43
CA ALA A 499 -18.94 22.68 0.18
C ALA A 499 -18.11 22.05 -0.94
N ASN A 500 -17.46 22.88 -1.75
CA ASN A 500 -16.53 22.47 -2.79
C ASN A 500 -15.11 22.90 -2.42
N LEU A 501 -14.17 21.95 -2.33
CA LEU A 501 -12.75 22.26 -2.15
C LEU A 501 -12.22 23.21 -3.24
N GLY A 502 -12.71 23.08 -4.48
CA GLY A 502 -12.37 23.95 -5.59
C GLY A 502 -12.69 25.43 -5.35
N ASN A 503 -13.70 25.71 -4.51
CA ASN A 503 -14.14 27.07 -4.17
C ASN A 503 -13.48 27.61 -2.90
N VAL A 504 -12.60 26.82 -2.25
CA VAL A 504 -11.73 27.32 -1.18
C VAL A 504 -10.51 27.97 -1.82
N ALA A 505 -10.36 29.28 -1.61
CA ALA A 505 -9.24 30.06 -2.13
C ALA A 505 -7.90 29.49 -1.63
N GLY A 506 -6.88 29.46 -2.49
CA GLY A 506 -5.59 28.83 -2.17
C GLY A 506 -4.88 29.45 -0.96
N ASN A 507 -5.06 30.75 -0.72
CA ASN A 507 -4.55 31.45 0.47
C ASN A 507 -5.36 31.16 1.75
N ASP A 508 -6.53 30.54 1.62
CA ASP A 508 -7.40 30.15 2.73
C ASP A 508 -7.30 28.64 3.08
N ARG A 509 -6.51 27.89 2.29
CA ARG A 509 -6.19 26.48 2.56
C ARG A 509 -5.02 26.37 3.52
N TYR A 510 -5.30 26.53 4.81
CA TYR A 510 -4.37 26.31 5.91
C TYR A 510 -5.18 26.05 7.19
N PRO A 511 -4.57 25.48 8.25
CA PRO A 511 -5.31 25.09 9.44
C PRO A 511 -6.21 26.19 10.01
N ASP A 512 -5.74 27.43 10.13
CA ASP A 512 -6.55 28.53 10.70
C ASP A 512 -7.40 29.31 9.69
N GLY A 513 -7.45 28.86 8.43
CA GLY A 513 -8.28 29.42 7.36
C GLY A 513 -9.63 28.71 7.25
N ALA A 514 -9.92 28.19 6.07
CA ALA A 514 -11.17 27.48 5.79
C ALA A 514 -11.41 26.26 6.71
N TYR A 515 -10.34 25.60 7.17
CA TYR A 515 -10.42 24.43 8.04
C TYR A 515 -10.89 24.70 9.47
N LYS A 516 -11.22 25.96 9.80
CA LYS A 516 -11.97 26.30 11.01
C LYS A 516 -13.46 26.03 10.87
N ASP A 517 -13.99 26.11 9.64
CA ASP A 517 -15.43 26.08 9.38
C ASP A 517 -15.85 24.83 8.60
N LEU A 518 -14.97 24.28 7.76
CA LEU A 518 -15.28 23.14 6.89
C LEU A 518 -14.06 22.24 6.75
N THR A 519 -14.25 20.95 6.51
CA THR A 519 -13.13 20.04 6.17
C THR A 519 -13.54 19.06 5.08
N PHE A 520 -12.57 18.33 4.53
CA PHE A 520 -12.78 17.40 3.42
C PHE A 520 -12.08 16.07 3.69
N GLY A 521 -12.32 15.11 2.80
CA GLY A 521 -11.97 13.73 3.02
C GLY A 521 -12.74 13.18 4.21
N THR A 522 -12.09 12.31 4.97
CA THR A 522 -12.62 11.66 6.17
C THR A 522 -12.22 12.40 7.45
N ASN A 523 -11.66 13.61 7.36
CA ASN A 523 -11.12 14.32 8.53
C ASN A 523 -12.18 14.70 9.59
N PHE A 524 -13.46 14.74 9.25
CA PHE A 524 -14.52 14.91 10.26
C PHE A 524 -14.59 13.74 11.25
N SER A 525 -14.17 12.53 10.86
CA SER A 525 -14.13 11.39 11.78
C SER A 525 -13.13 11.59 12.92
N LEU A 526 -12.03 12.32 12.66
CA LEU A 526 -11.05 12.73 13.68
C LEU A 526 -11.63 13.75 14.67
N ALA A 527 -12.70 14.45 14.29
CA ALA A 527 -13.38 15.42 15.14
C ALA A 527 -14.61 14.82 15.86
N GLY A 528 -14.89 13.53 15.67
CA GLY A 528 -16.12 12.90 16.18
C GLY A 528 -17.42 13.40 15.54
N VAL A 529 -17.36 13.98 14.33
CA VAL A 529 -18.54 14.52 13.64
C VAL A 529 -19.12 13.47 12.68
N GLU A 530 -20.37 13.09 12.90
CA GLU A 530 -21.14 12.28 11.95
C GLU A 530 -21.50 13.13 10.71
N THR A 531 -21.13 12.68 9.51
CA THR A 531 -21.28 13.49 8.29
C THR A 531 -21.36 12.67 7.00
N LEU A 532 -21.99 13.26 5.97
CA LEU A 532 -21.92 12.74 4.59
C LEU A 532 -20.55 12.97 3.95
N THR A 533 -19.77 13.91 4.49
CA THR A 533 -18.43 14.25 4.00
C THR A 533 -17.41 13.25 4.53
N ALA A 534 -17.21 12.17 3.78
CA ALA A 534 -16.16 11.18 4.04
C ALA A 534 -15.49 10.78 2.73
N TYR A 535 -14.18 10.56 2.70
CA TYR A 535 -13.53 10.04 1.51
C TYR A 535 -14.03 8.61 1.22
N SER A 536 -14.28 8.29 -0.05
CA SER A 536 -14.58 6.90 -0.47
C SER A 536 -14.06 6.61 -1.88
N GLY A 537 -13.30 5.53 -2.02
CA GLY A 537 -12.73 5.08 -3.30
C GLY A 537 -13.70 4.24 -4.14
N VAL A 538 -14.78 3.77 -3.52
CA VAL A 538 -15.87 3.01 -4.14
C VAL A 538 -17.15 3.84 -4.30
N GLY A 539 -17.43 4.73 -3.35
CA GLY A 539 -18.61 5.58 -3.27
C GLY A 539 -19.93 4.82 -3.13
N PHE A 540 -21.02 5.58 -3.26
CA PHE A 540 -22.38 5.09 -3.24
C PHE A 540 -23.26 5.90 -4.22
N ASN A 541 -23.37 5.42 -5.46
CA ASN A 541 -23.89 6.19 -6.61
C ASN A 541 -25.20 6.92 -6.33
N ALA A 542 -26.16 6.25 -5.67
CA ALA A 542 -27.48 6.85 -5.41
C ALA A 542 -27.42 8.05 -4.45
N MET A 543 -26.55 8.00 -3.44
CA MET A 543 -26.34 9.09 -2.50
C MET A 543 -25.49 10.20 -3.12
N ASP A 544 -24.41 9.82 -3.81
CA ASP A 544 -23.51 10.79 -4.45
C ASP A 544 -24.23 11.59 -5.54
N ASN A 545 -25.13 10.96 -6.31
CA ASN A 545 -25.98 11.65 -7.28
C ASN A 545 -27.02 12.55 -6.61
N ALA A 546 -27.62 12.13 -5.49
CA ALA A 546 -28.61 12.92 -4.76
C ALA A 546 -28.01 14.18 -4.11
N THR A 547 -26.72 14.13 -3.76
CA THR A 547 -26.01 15.19 -3.01
C THR A 547 -24.92 15.90 -3.82
N CYS A 548 -24.74 15.54 -5.10
CA CYS A 548 -23.65 16.01 -5.96
C CYS A 548 -22.26 15.86 -5.33
N THR A 549 -21.98 14.71 -4.71
CA THR A 549 -20.74 14.49 -3.96
C THR A 549 -19.67 13.81 -4.81
N LEU A 550 -18.41 14.29 -4.70
CA LEU A 550 -17.21 13.68 -5.28
C LEU A 550 -16.50 12.78 -4.25
N TYR A 551 -15.59 11.93 -4.72
CA TYR A 551 -14.87 10.93 -3.92
C TYR A 551 -14.30 11.47 -2.59
N GLN A 552 -13.74 12.70 -2.58
CA GLN A 552 -13.14 13.36 -1.43
C GLN A 552 -14.11 14.16 -0.54
N GLY A 553 -15.42 14.10 -0.78
CA GLY A 553 -16.44 14.75 0.06
C GLY A 553 -16.83 16.16 -0.36
N SER A 554 -16.30 16.63 -1.49
CA SER A 554 -16.72 17.90 -2.10
C SER A 554 -18.08 17.76 -2.76
N THR A 555 -18.96 18.73 -2.53
CA THR A 555 -20.17 18.97 -3.31
C THR A 555 -19.85 19.91 -4.46
N PHE A 556 -20.05 19.48 -5.71
CA PHE A 556 -19.65 20.29 -6.88
C PHE A 556 -20.77 21.13 -7.50
N CYS A 557 -22.01 20.97 -7.04
CA CYS A 557 -23.20 21.62 -7.60
C CYS A 557 -23.92 22.47 -6.53
N PRO A 558 -24.32 23.73 -6.82
CA PRO A 558 -25.17 24.53 -5.93
C PRO A 558 -26.56 23.92 -5.67
N GLU A 559 -27.06 23.12 -6.61
CA GLU A 559 -28.38 22.48 -6.56
C GLU A 559 -28.53 21.54 -5.37
N ALA A 560 -27.44 21.07 -4.77
CA ALA A 560 -27.44 20.24 -3.58
C ALA A 560 -28.21 20.90 -2.41
N TRP A 561 -28.20 22.24 -2.29
CA TRP A 561 -29.01 22.96 -1.31
C TRP A 561 -30.50 22.71 -1.53
N LYS A 562 -30.98 22.88 -2.77
CA LYS A 562 -32.38 22.66 -3.12
C LYS A 562 -32.77 21.19 -3.01
N SER A 563 -31.90 20.28 -3.45
CA SER A 563 -32.13 18.83 -3.38
C SER A 563 -32.29 18.35 -1.94
N LEU A 564 -31.57 18.95 -0.99
CA LEU A 564 -31.67 18.61 0.43
C LEU A 564 -33.09 18.86 0.99
N TRP A 565 -33.77 19.89 0.50
CA TRP A 565 -35.12 20.28 0.94
C TRP A 565 -36.24 19.70 0.07
N THR A 566 -35.90 18.91 -0.95
CA THR A 566 -36.87 18.30 -1.87
C THR A 566 -36.98 16.80 -1.59
N PRO A 567 -38.18 16.20 -1.60
CA PRO A 567 -38.32 14.76 -1.51
C PRO A 567 -37.65 14.04 -2.69
N PRO A 568 -36.71 13.10 -2.45
CA PRO A 568 -36.13 12.32 -3.53
C PRO A 568 -37.18 11.36 -4.14
N PRO A 569 -36.95 10.85 -5.37
CA PRO A 569 -37.86 9.90 -6.00
C PRO A 569 -38.18 8.70 -5.09
N GLY A 570 -39.47 8.43 -4.89
CA GLY A 570 -39.95 7.36 -4.01
C GLY A 570 -40.10 7.73 -2.53
N ALA A 571 -39.88 8.99 -2.15
CA ALA A 571 -40.14 9.51 -0.81
C ALA A 571 -41.18 10.64 -0.82
N THR A 572 -41.79 10.87 0.35
CA THR A 572 -42.69 12.00 0.60
C THR A 572 -42.04 13.07 1.47
N ALA A 573 -41.06 12.71 2.30
CA ALA A 573 -40.32 13.63 3.15
C ALA A 573 -39.08 14.20 2.43
N PRO A 574 -38.67 15.44 2.73
CA PRO A 574 -37.42 16.03 2.26
C PRO A 574 -36.19 15.17 2.58
N LEU A 575 -35.15 15.25 1.74
CA LEU A 575 -33.91 14.49 1.95
C LEU A 575 -33.26 14.82 3.32
N ALA A 576 -33.32 16.05 3.80
CA ALA A 576 -32.84 16.45 5.13
C ALA A 576 -33.46 15.62 6.26
N ASP A 577 -34.75 15.31 6.16
CA ASP A 577 -35.47 14.52 7.16
C ASP A 577 -35.16 13.03 7.02
N LEU A 578 -35.07 12.53 5.79
CA LEU A 578 -34.68 11.14 5.53
C LEU A 578 -33.25 10.82 6.00
N LEU A 579 -32.35 11.79 5.90
CA LEU A 579 -30.99 11.72 6.43
C LEU A 579 -30.94 11.92 7.95
N ARG A 580 -32.04 12.38 8.56
CA ARG A 580 -32.09 12.85 9.95
C ARG A 580 -31.05 13.94 10.23
N ALA A 581 -30.79 14.79 9.24
CA ALA A 581 -29.83 15.89 9.37
C ALA A 581 -30.24 16.82 10.51
N GLN A 582 -29.27 17.22 11.33
CA GLN A 582 -29.45 18.19 12.43
C GLN A 582 -28.64 19.47 12.19
N THR A 583 -27.53 19.34 11.45
CA THR A 583 -26.67 20.47 11.09
C THR A 583 -26.46 20.47 9.58
N VAL A 584 -26.64 21.64 8.94
CA VAL A 584 -26.29 21.84 7.52
C VAL A 584 -25.29 22.97 7.42
N VAL A 585 -24.12 22.70 6.87
CA VAL A 585 -23.02 23.66 6.72
C VAL A 585 -22.89 24.00 5.24
N VAL A 586 -23.09 25.26 4.88
CA VAL A 586 -23.12 25.70 3.48
C VAL A 586 -21.99 26.68 3.21
N GLN A 587 -21.13 26.38 2.24
CA GLN A 587 -20.03 27.25 1.84
C GLN A 587 -20.56 28.44 1.01
N ASN A 588 -20.32 29.67 1.49
CA ASN A 588 -20.81 30.91 0.88
C ASN A 588 -20.34 31.11 -0.57
N SER A 589 -19.12 30.66 -0.90
CA SER A 589 -18.56 30.77 -2.26
C SER A 589 -19.11 29.73 -3.24
N LEU A 590 -19.84 28.71 -2.75
CA LEU A 590 -20.57 27.76 -3.59
C LEU A 590 -22.02 28.22 -3.78
N ILE A 591 -22.68 28.56 -2.68
CA ILE A 591 -24.04 29.13 -2.67
C ILE A 591 -24.23 30.01 -1.44
N ASP A 592 -24.72 31.24 -1.64
CA ASP A 592 -24.97 32.18 -0.55
C ASP A 592 -26.38 32.00 0.01
N THR A 593 -26.47 31.40 1.20
CA THR A 593 -27.77 31.15 1.87
C THR A 593 -28.10 32.19 2.95
N ARG A 594 -27.26 33.20 3.17
CA ARG A 594 -27.41 34.17 4.30
C ARG A 594 -28.73 34.96 4.28
N ARG A 595 -29.37 35.05 3.11
CA ARG A 595 -30.63 35.77 2.89
C ARG A 595 -31.78 34.83 2.53
N GLU A 596 -31.52 33.53 2.46
CA GLU A 596 -32.57 32.54 2.20
C GLU A 596 -33.47 32.44 3.43
N PRO A 597 -34.80 32.30 3.24
CA PRO A 597 -35.68 32.01 4.36
C PRO A 597 -35.27 30.67 4.99
N ALA A 598 -35.38 30.59 6.31
CA ALA A 598 -35.10 29.35 7.02
C ALA A 598 -36.07 28.25 6.54
N PRO A 599 -35.57 27.06 6.17
CA PRO A 599 -36.43 25.91 5.89
C PRO A 599 -37.32 25.59 7.09
N GLU A 600 -38.49 25.00 6.84
CA GLU A 600 -39.44 24.62 7.89
C GLU A 600 -38.75 23.71 8.93
N GLY A 601 -38.84 24.08 10.22
CA GLY A 601 -38.20 23.33 11.31
C GLY A 601 -36.71 23.63 11.51
N TRP A 602 -36.15 24.61 10.80
CA TRP A 602 -34.74 24.99 10.88
C TRP A 602 -34.55 26.47 11.22
N ARG A 603 -33.37 26.81 11.75
CA ARG A 603 -32.91 28.19 11.91
C ARG A 603 -31.49 28.35 11.41
N GLN A 604 -31.17 29.55 10.96
CA GLN A 604 -29.78 29.97 10.83
C GLN A 604 -29.17 30.11 12.23
N ALA A 605 -28.18 29.28 12.55
CA ALA A 605 -27.51 29.28 13.84
C ALA A 605 -26.24 30.13 13.83
N GLU A 606 -25.54 30.13 12.70
CA GLU A 606 -24.27 30.84 12.52
C GLU A 606 -24.16 31.35 11.09
N SER A 607 -23.51 32.50 10.91
CA SER A 607 -23.10 33.02 9.60
C SER A 607 -21.73 33.66 9.75
N THR A 608 -20.73 33.08 9.10
CA THR A 608 -19.37 33.63 8.99
C THR A 608 -19.13 34.15 7.59
N ASP A 609 -17.92 34.67 7.34
CA ASP A 609 -17.49 35.04 6.00
C ASP A 609 -17.41 33.83 5.05
N ARG A 610 -17.24 32.62 5.58
CA ARG A 610 -17.03 31.39 4.80
C ARG A 610 -18.26 30.50 4.70
N VAL A 611 -19.02 30.36 5.78
CA VAL A 611 -20.14 29.41 5.85
C VAL A 611 -21.38 30.02 6.49
N VAL A 612 -22.53 29.45 6.15
CA VAL A 612 -23.75 29.52 6.95
C VAL A 612 -24.00 28.16 7.58
N VAL A 613 -24.29 28.14 8.87
CA VAL A 613 -24.66 26.93 9.61
C VAL A 613 -26.14 27.00 9.95
N TRP A 614 -26.89 26.03 9.46
CA TRP A 614 -28.30 25.82 9.77
C TRP A 614 -28.42 24.71 10.79
N LYS A 615 -29.21 24.93 11.84
CA LYS A 615 -29.52 23.90 12.85
C LYS A 615 -31.01 23.60 12.85
N ARG A 616 -31.34 22.32 12.94
CA ARG A 616 -32.72 21.87 13.14
C ARG A 616 -33.19 22.34 14.53
N ILE A 617 -34.41 22.85 14.59
CA ILE A 617 -35.07 23.26 15.84
C ILE A 617 -36.04 22.16 16.29
N ASP A 618 -36.68 21.52 15.32
CA ASP A 618 -37.63 20.45 15.60
C ASP A 618 -36.91 19.19 16.11
N PRO A 619 -37.42 18.54 17.17
CA PRO A 619 -36.83 17.30 17.64
C PRO A 619 -36.92 16.23 16.56
N LEU A 620 -35.87 15.44 16.40
CA LEU A 620 -35.90 14.29 15.51
C LEU A 620 -36.95 13.28 16.01
N PRO A 621 -37.81 12.74 15.13
CA PRO A 621 -38.61 11.59 15.48
C PRO A 621 -37.67 10.41 15.78
N TYR A 622 -38.02 9.61 16.79
CA TYR A 622 -37.34 8.36 17.13
C TYR A 622 -35.84 8.54 17.44
N PRO A 623 -35.46 9.33 18.46
CA PRO A 623 -34.05 9.66 18.73
C PRO A 623 -33.18 8.47 19.16
N GLY A 624 -33.78 7.32 19.52
CA GLY A 624 -33.04 6.13 19.97
C GLY A 624 -32.47 5.25 18.85
N GLY A 625 -32.91 5.42 17.60
CA GLY A 625 -32.38 4.70 16.44
C GLY A 625 -32.21 5.61 15.22
N ARG A 626 -32.31 5.04 14.02
CA ARG A 626 -32.09 5.71 12.73
C ARG A 626 -33.33 5.67 11.84
N VAL A 627 -34.51 5.25 12.31
CA VAL A 627 -35.77 5.37 11.54
C VAL A 627 -36.01 6.82 11.14
N SER A 628 -36.13 7.10 9.84
CA SER A 628 -36.29 8.46 9.33
C SER A 628 -37.62 8.72 8.64
N SER A 629 -38.28 7.67 8.13
CA SER A 629 -39.63 7.78 7.57
C SER A 629 -40.41 6.49 7.77
N THR A 630 -41.70 6.62 8.03
CA THR A 630 -42.64 5.51 8.23
C THR A 630 -43.86 5.68 7.33
N PRO A 631 -44.56 4.60 6.94
CA PRO A 631 -45.79 4.73 6.18
C PRO A 631 -46.90 5.33 7.04
N ASN A 632 -47.87 5.96 6.39
CA ASN A 632 -49.02 6.58 7.07
C ASN A 632 -49.79 5.55 7.92
N GLY A 633 -50.13 5.92 9.15
CA GLY A 633 -50.86 5.06 10.09
C GLY A 633 -49.98 4.12 10.92
N LEU A 634 -48.69 3.96 10.57
CA LEU A 634 -47.75 3.23 11.42
C LEU A 634 -47.40 4.04 12.66
N ARG A 635 -47.56 3.44 13.83
CA ARG A 635 -47.06 3.96 15.11
C ARG A 635 -45.80 3.20 15.49
N VAL A 636 -44.71 3.92 15.71
CA VAL A 636 -43.48 3.36 16.29
C VAL A 636 -43.52 3.55 17.79
N ASP A 637 -43.59 2.44 18.51
CA ASP A 637 -43.68 2.40 19.98
C ASP A 637 -42.29 2.48 20.63
N SER A 638 -41.26 1.95 19.96
CA SER A 638 -39.86 2.15 20.34
C SER A 638 -38.93 2.02 19.14
N ASP A 639 -37.87 2.81 19.13
CA ASP A 639 -36.76 2.71 18.18
C ASP A 639 -35.45 2.78 18.96
N ARG A 640 -34.61 1.73 18.83
CA ARG A 640 -33.35 1.63 19.58
C ARG A 640 -32.26 0.94 18.76
N MET A 641 -31.05 1.50 18.80
CA MET A 641 -29.85 0.76 18.40
C MET A 641 -29.60 -0.38 19.40
N THR A 642 -29.37 -1.59 18.88
CA THR A 642 -29.04 -2.79 19.68
C THR A 642 -27.57 -3.22 19.52
N GLY A 643 -26.85 -2.55 18.63
CA GLY A 643 -25.40 -2.64 18.43
C GLY A 643 -24.94 -1.51 17.51
N ASP A 644 -23.70 -1.56 17.02
CA ASP A 644 -23.15 -0.46 16.19
C ASP A 644 -23.84 -0.35 14.82
N VAL A 645 -24.31 -1.48 14.28
CA VAL A 645 -24.97 -1.57 12.97
C VAL A 645 -26.36 -2.20 13.04
N SER A 646 -26.85 -2.54 14.23
CA SER A 646 -28.11 -3.23 14.45
C SER A 646 -29.13 -2.33 15.15
N GLU A 647 -30.39 -2.40 14.74
CA GLU A 647 -31.48 -1.55 15.24
C GLU A 647 -32.76 -2.38 15.38
N GLU A 648 -33.52 -2.09 16.44
CA GLU A 648 -34.79 -2.74 16.76
C GLU A 648 -35.90 -1.69 16.83
N VAL A 649 -36.95 -1.89 16.04
CA VAL A 649 -38.10 -1.00 15.92
C VAL A 649 -39.36 -1.77 16.30
N LYS A 650 -40.03 -1.38 17.38
CA LYS A 650 -41.34 -1.91 17.75
C LYS A 650 -42.42 -1.01 17.17
N PHE A 651 -43.39 -1.62 16.50
CA PHE A 651 -44.43 -0.88 15.81
C PHE A 651 -45.80 -1.52 15.95
N SER A 652 -46.82 -0.69 15.77
CA SER A 652 -48.24 -1.04 15.75
C SER A 652 -49.00 -0.23 14.69
N GLY A 653 -50.16 -0.71 14.27
CA GLY A 653 -50.99 -0.03 13.25
C GLY A 653 -50.47 -0.12 11.81
N ALA A 654 -49.56 -1.06 11.52
CA ALA A 654 -49.06 -1.27 10.16
C ALA A 654 -50.18 -1.77 9.23
N ASN A 655 -50.17 -1.28 7.98
CA ASN A 655 -51.05 -1.75 6.91
C ASN A 655 -50.28 -1.82 5.58
N GLY A 656 -49.09 -2.42 5.65
CA GLY A 656 -48.07 -2.35 4.60
C GLY A 656 -47.37 -0.99 4.49
N GLY A 657 -46.58 -0.81 3.43
CA GLY A 657 -45.74 0.37 3.20
C GLY A 657 -44.27 0.10 3.53
N SER A 658 -43.48 1.16 3.75
CA SER A 658 -42.03 1.02 3.91
C SER A 658 -41.49 1.89 5.03
N VAL A 659 -40.57 1.32 5.82
CA VAL A 659 -39.78 2.04 6.84
C VAL A 659 -38.42 2.36 6.25
N VAL A 660 -38.03 3.63 6.29
CA VAL A 660 -36.74 4.13 5.78
C VAL A 660 -35.83 4.42 6.98
N PHE A 661 -34.56 4.06 6.86
CA PHE A 661 -33.54 4.29 7.87
C PHE A 661 -32.48 5.28 7.35
N ALA A 662 -32.01 6.19 8.20
CA ALA A 662 -30.91 7.13 7.94
C ALA A 662 -29.54 6.42 7.96
N ARG A 663 -29.37 5.50 7.01
CA ARG A 663 -28.16 4.73 6.74
C ARG A 663 -28.19 4.30 5.28
N LEU A 664 -27.03 4.22 4.64
CA LEU A 664 -26.93 3.76 3.25
C LEU A 664 -27.29 2.28 3.14
N ALA A 665 -27.99 1.89 2.08
CA ALA A 665 -28.35 0.50 1.78
C ALA A 665 -27.16 -0.28 1.22
N TRP A 666 -26.06 -0.33 1.96
CA TRP A 666 -24.93 -1.21 1.66
C TRP A 666 -25.39 -2.66 1.57
N PRO A 667 -24.97 -3.44 0.56
CA PRO A 667 -25.21 -4.88 0.54
C PRO A 667 -24.76 -5.53 1.85
N GLY A 668 -25.59 -6.43 2.40
CA GLY A 668 -25.35 -7.11 3.67
C GLY A 668 -26.39 -6.85 4.77
N TYR A 669 -27.35 -5.95 4.56
CA TYR A 669 -28.46 -5.80 5.51
C TYR A 669 -29.42 -6.99 5.46
N GLU A 670 -29.77 -7.49 6.64
CA GLU A 670 -30.81 -8.47 6.89
C GLU A 670 -31.87 -7.80 7.79
N ALA A 671 -33.15 -7.99 7.45
CA ALA A 671 -34.25 -7.49 8.25
C ALA A 671 -35.24 -8.60 8.58
N LYS A 672 -35.76 -8.61 9.81
CA LYS A 672 -36.70 -9.60 10.30
C LYS A 672 -37.86 -8.92 11.00
N ILE A 673 -39.07 -9.38 10.74
CA ILE A 673 -40.28 -8.99 11.47
C ILE A 673 -40.80 -10.19 12.24
N ASN A 674 -40.82 -10.10 13.56
CA ASN A 674 -41.21 -11.21 14.44
C ASN A 674 -40.47 -12.52 14.10
N GLY A 675 -39.18 -12.42 13.77
CA GLY A 675 -38.32 -13.54 13.40
C GLY A 675 -38.43 -14.03 11.94
N LYS A 676 -39.31 -13.46 11.11
CA LYS A 676 -39.44 -13.79 9.68
C LYS A 676 -38.68 -12.79 8.82
N ASP A 677 -37.89 -13.28 7.89
CA ASP A 677 -37.10 -12.43 6.98
C ASP A 677 -38.00 -11.55 6.10
N VAL A 678 -37.63 -10.29 5.98
CA VAL A 678 -38.23 -9.31 5.06
C VAL A 678 -37.14 -8.64 4.23
N PRO A 679 -37.42 -8.29 2.97
CA PRO A 679 -36.41 -7.74 2.09
C PRO A 679 -36.00 -6.32 2.51
N VAL A 680 -34.69 -6.09 2.54
CA VAL A 680 -34.11 -4.74 2.57
C VAL A 680 -33.78 -4.35 1.13
N ARG A 681 -34.25 -3.18 0.70
CA ARG A 681 -34.00 -2.67 -0.65
C ARG A 681 -33.30 -1.32 -0.64
N LEU A 682 -32.73 -1.00 -1.81
CA LEU A 682 -32.23 0.33 -2.11
C LEU A 682 -33.41 1.31 -2.19
N GLY A 683 -33.49 2.21 -1.22
CA GLY A 683 -34.55 3.20 -1.10
C GLY A 683 -34.24 4.54 -1.74
N PRO A 684 -35.06 5.57 -1.45
CA PRO A 684 -34.85 6.93 -1.91
C PRO A 684 -33.45 7.44 -1.55
N ALA A 685 -32.76 8.08 -2.50
CA ALA A 685 -31.37 8.55 -2.38
C ALA A 685 -30.35 7.49 -1.90
N GLY A 686 -30.68 6.19 -2.02
CA GLY A 686 -29.79 5.12 -1.60
C GLY A 686 -29.93 4.67 -0.13
N LEU A 687 -30.94 5.15 0.59
CA LEU A 687 -31.16 4.80 1.99
C LEU A 687 -31.72 3.39 2.16
N ALA A 688 -31.36 2.72 3.25
CA ALA A 688 -31.89 1.39 3.57
C ALA A 688 -33.39 1.49 3.84
N THR A 689 -34.17 0.68 3.12
CA THR A 689 -35.63 0.66 3.23
C THR A 689 -36.13 -0.76 3.40
N VAL A 690 -36.99 -0.97 4.40
CA VAL A 690 -37.65 -2.25 4.68
C VAL A 690 -39.12 -2.13 4.34
N ASP A 691 -39.62 -3.06 3.52
CA ASP A 691 -41.04 -3.11 3.20
C ASP A 691 -41.80 -3.94 4.24
N LEU A 692 -42.87 -3.38 4.79
CA LEU A 692 -43.73 -4.02 5.77
C LEU A 692 -44.77 -4.90 5.04
N PRO A 693 -44.92 -6.18 5.41
CA PRO A 693 -45.99 -7.04 4.90
C PRO A 693 -47.38 -6.50 5.28
N LYS A 694 -48.37 -6.66 4.39
CA LYS A 694 -49.74 -6.19 4.63
C LYS A 694 -50.49 -6.99 5.70
N ASP A 695 -50.07 -8.22 5.95
CA ASP A 695 -50.64 -9.15 6.93
C ASP A 695 -50.10 -8.95 8.35
N VAL A 696 -49.11 -8.07 8.55
CA VAL A 696 -48.55 -7.76 9.85
C VAL A 696 -48.99 -6.37 10.30
N SER A 697 -49.81 -6.30 11.34
CA SER A 697 -50.31 -5.03 11.90
C SER A 697 -49.49 -4.51 13.08
N SER A 698 -48.74 -5.37 13.76
CA SER A 698 -47.83 -5.01 14.86
C SER A 698 -46.69 -6.03 14.98
N GLY A 699 -45.57 -5.59 15.52
CA GLY A 699 -44.43 -6.48 15.70
C GLY A 699 -43.14 -5.75 16.06
N THR A 700 -42.07 -6.53 16.06
CA THR A 700 -40.70 -6.04 16.21
C THR A 700 -39.97 -6.25 14.89
N LEU A 701 -39.52 -5.15 14.28
CA LEU A 701 -38.62 -5.12 13.13
C LEU A 701 -37.19 -5.03 13.65
N GLU A 702 -36.38 -6.03 13.36
CA GLU A 702 -34.94 -6.05 13.61
C GLU A 702 -34.22 -5.86 12.28
N ILE A 703 -33.30 -4.90 12.21
CA ILE A 703 -32.38 -4.73 11.08
C ILE A 703 -30.96 -4.88 11.58
N THR A 704 -30.16 -5.67 10.87
CA THR A 704 -28.75 -5.86 11.17
C THR A 704 -27.94 -5.88 9.88
N TRP A 705 -26.65 -5.60 9.96
CA TRP A 705 -25.74 -5.71 8.82
C TRP A 705 -24.71 -6.79 9.08
N VAL A 706 -24.53 -7.65 8.08
CA VAL A 706 -23.47 -8.66 8.05
C VAL A 706 -22.64 -8.45 6.81
N MET A 707 -21.31 -8.55 6.95
CA MET A 707 -20.40 -8.43 5.82
C MET A 707 -20.77 -9.43 4.71
N PRO A 708 -20.99 -8.96 3.47
CA PRO A 708 -21.26 -9.83 2.33
C PRO A 708 -20.16 -10.88 2.15
N GLY A 709 -20.55 -12.16 2.14
CA GLY A 709 -19.61 -13.26 1.94
C GLY A 709 -18.77 -13.63 3.16
N LEU A 710 -19.08 -13.12 4.37
CA LEU A 710 -18.35 -13.41 5.60
C LEU A 710 -18.15 -14.91 5.84
N GLY A 711 -19.22 -15.70 5.72
CA GLY A 711 -19.14 -17.16 5.91
C GLY A 711 -18.19 -17.84 4.91
N ILE A 712 -18.20 -17.41 3.65
CA ILE A 712 -17.28 -17.91 2.62
C ILE A 712 -15.85 -17.49 2.96
N GLY A 713 -15.65 -16.24 3.36
CA GLY A 713 -14.34 -15.71 3.79
C GLY A 713 -13.74 -16.48 4.97
N ILE A 714 -14.54 -16.77 6.00
CA ILE A 714 -14.10 -17.56 7.15
C ILE A 714 -13.79 -19.01 6.74
N ALA A 715 -14.67 -19.65 5.98
CA ALA A 715 -14.48 -21.05 5.57
C ALA A 715 -13.24 -21.23 4.69
N THR A 716 -13.04 -20.33 3.71
CA THR A 716 -11.86 -20.34 2.84
C THR A 716 -10.59 -19.95 3.61
N GLY A 717 -10.67 -18.97 4.51
CA GLY A 717 -9.55 -18.63 5.41
C GLY A 717 -9.12 -19.81 6.28
N ALA A 718 -10.07 -20.54 6.87
CA ALA A 718 -9.79 -21.75 7.65
C ALA A 718 -9.15 -22.85 6.77
N ALA A 719 -9.62 -23.04 5.54
CA ALA A 719 -9.01 -23.97 4.59
C ALA A 719 -7.57 -23.56 4.24
N GLY A 720 -7.32 -22.26 4.01
CA GLY A 720 -5.98 -21.73 3.79
C GLY A 720 -5.04 -21.97 4.99
N LEU A 721 -5.54 -21.77 6.21
CA LEU A 721 -4.79 -22.06 7.45
C LEU A 721 -4.46 -23.56 7.55
N LEU A 722 -5.42 -24.43 7.26
CA LEU A 722 -5.19 -25.88 7.25
C LEU A 722 -4.11 -26.27 6.24
N ILE A 723 -4.15 -25.74 5.02
CA ILE A 723 -3.10 -25.96 4.00
C ILE A 723 -1.74 -25.52 4.55
N THR A 724 -1.69 -24.38 5.24
CA THR A 724 -0.45 -23.84 5.83
C THR A 724 0.12 -24.78 6.90
N VAL A 725 -0.73 -25.30 7.78
CA VAL A 725 -0.34 -26.29 8.81
C VAL A 725 0.18 -27.56 8.16
N VAL A 726 -0.51 -28.07 7.13
CA VAL A 726 -0.07 -29.27 6.39
C VAL A 726 1.29 -29.05 5.73
N LEU A 727 1.50 -27.92 5.06
CA LEU A 727 2.79 -27.56 4.46
C LEU A 727 3.90 -27.50 5.52
N GLY A 728 3.61 -26.88 6.67
CA GLY A 728 4.52 -26.83 7.82
C GLY A 728 4.91 -28.21 8.33
N PHE A 729 3.93 -29.11 8.48
CA PHE A 729 4.13 -30.47 8.93
C PHE A 729 4.95 -31.30 7.92
N VAL A 730 4.65 -31.17 6.62
CA VAL A 730 5.40 -31.83 5.55
C VAL A 730 6.87 -31.38 5.54
N ASP A 731 7.12 -30.07 5.64
CA ASP A 731 8.48 -29.53 5.72
C ASP A 731 9.23 -30.03 6.95
N TRP A 732 8.56 -30.09 8.11
CA TRP A 732 9.14 -30.59 9.36
C TRP A 732 9.49 -32.08 9.27
N SER A 733 8.56 -32.91 8.76
CA SER A 733 8.75 -34.35 8.58
C SER A 733 9.90 -34.66 7.63
N GLN A 734 9.98 -33.96 6.49
CA GLN A 734 11.08 -34.12 5.53
C GLN A 734 12.43 -33.74 6.12
N ARG A 735 12.51 -32.66 6.91
CA ARG A 735 13.75 -32.27 7.60
C ARG A 735 14.17 -33.29 8.64
N ARG A 736 13.23 -33.85 9.39
CA ARG A 736 13.51 -34.89 10.38
C ARG A 736 14.08 -36.14 9.71
N ARG A 737 13.49 -36.60 8.61
CA ARG A 737 14.02 -37.75 7.83
C ARG A 737 15.44 -37.52 7.35
N ARG A 738 15.73 -36.36 6.74
CA ARG A 738 17.08 -36.01 6.28
C ARG A 738 18.12 -35.94 7.39
N ARG A 739 17.73 -35.51 8.61
CA ARG A 739 18.63 -35.50 9.78
C ARG A 739 18.93 -36.91 10.29
N VAL A 740 17.95 -37.81 10.26
CA VAL A 740 18.12 -39.20 10.68
C VAL A 740 18.96 -39.97 9.65
N GLU A 741 18.71 -39.78 8.35
CA GLU A 741 19.51 -40.37 7.27
C GLU A 741 20.96 -39.84 7.29
N GLY A 742 21.16 -38.52 7.47
CA GLY A 742 22.51 -37.95 7.57
C GLY A 742 23.28 -38.29 8.85
N ALA A 743 22.62 -38.78 9.90
CA ALA A 743 23.26 -39.31 11.10
C ALA A 743 23.60 -40.81 10.99
N ALA A 744 23.02 -41.52 10.02
CA ALA A 744 23.32 -42.92 9.75
C ALA A 744 24.55 -43.10 8.82
N ASP A 745 24.98 -42.04 8.13
CA ASP A 745 26.12 -42.02 7.20
C ASP A 745 27.42 -41.46 7.82
N GLU A 746 27.46 -41.13 9.12
CA GLU A 746 28.75 -40.89 9.80
C GLU A 746 29.44 -42.25 10.05
N PRO A 747 30.62 -42.52 9.45
CA PRO A 747 31.38 -43.71 9.78
C PRO A 747 31.80 -43.60 11.24
N VAL A 748 31.35 -44.54 12.05
CA VAL A 748 31.87 -44.78 13.40
C VAL A 748 33.40 -44.90 13.27
N SER A 749 34.14 -43.88 13.70
CA SER A 749 35.59 -44.00 13.81
C SER A 749 35.88 -45.08 14.86
N PRO A 750 36.69 -46.10 14.58
CA PRO A 750 37.09 -47.04 15.61
C PRO A 750 37.87 -46.27 16.67
N ASN A 751 37.42 -46.44 17.91
CA ASN A 751 38.02 -45.89 19.12
C ASN A 751 39.52 -46.28 19.16
N LEU A 752 40.41 -45.34 18.85
CA LEU A 752 41.86 -45.48 19.05
C LEU A 752 42.21 -44.86 20.40
N ASP A 753 41.72 -45.47 21.48
CA ASP A 753 42.18 -45.22 22.84
C ASP A 753 42.30 -46.57 23.55
N ASP A 754 43.33 -47.33 23.17
CA ASP A 754 43.87 -48.43 23.99
C ASP A 754 45.33 -48.74 23.60
N GLN A 755 46.16 -47.71 23.52
CA GLN A 755 47.62 -47.86 23.59
C GLN A 755 48.25 -46.65 24.28
N LYS A 756 48.40 -46.74 25.61
CA LYS A 756 49.60 -46.34 26.37
C LYS A 756 49.32 -46.44 27.87
N LEU A 757 49.69 -47.57 28.46
CA LEU A 757 50.17 -47.67 29.83
C LEU A 757 50.93 -49.00 29.91
N VAL A 758 52.26 -48.93 29.87
CA VAL A 758 53.22 -49.62 30.75
C VAL A 758 54.62 -49.39 30.16
N THR A 759 55.34 -48.43 30.74
CA THR A 759 56.80 -48.48 30.87
C THR A 759 57.23 -47.76 32.14
N ALA A 760 57.38 -48.54 33.21
CA ALA A 760 58.30 -48.37 34.34
C ALA A 760 58.30 -49.76 35.03
N GLY A 761 59.38 -50.51 35.19
CA GLY A 761 60.78 -50.14 35.35
C GLY A 761 61.22 -50.60 36.73
N THR A 762 61.60 -51.88 36.87
CA THR A 762 62.43 -52.52 37.92
C THR A 762 62.57 -53.98 37.46
N GLY A 763 63.74 -54.55 37.17
CA GLY A 763 64.88 -54.69 38.07
C GLY A 763 64.96 -56.17 38.52
N GLU A 764 66.11 -56.79 38.24
CA GLU A 764 66.63 -58.03 38.84
C GLU A 764 66.21 -59.44 38.34
N ARG A 765 67.26 -60.14 37.88
CA ARG A 765 67.71 -61.52 38.17
C ARG A 765 67.16 -62.73 37.39
N GLN A 766 68.17 -63.40 36.81
CA GLN A 766 68.33 -64.78 36.33
C GLN A 766 67.76 -65.12 34.95
#